data_AF-H2AQC6-F1
#
_entry.id   AF-H2AQC6-F1
#
_cell.length_a   1.000
_cell.length_b   1.000
_cell.length_c   1.000
_cell.angle_alpha   90.00
_cell.angle_beta   90.00
_cell.angle_gamma   90.00
#
_symmetry.space_group_name_H-M   'P 1'
#
loop_
_entity.id
_entity.type
_entity.pdbx_description
1 polymer ?
#
loop_
_entity_poly.entity_id
_entity_poly.type
_entity_poly.pdbx_seq_one_letter_code
_entity_poly.pdbx_strand_id
1 'polypeptide(L)'
;MKRTRRSTRGQTGSSTPIYDDEPAVEVKQDENALEWHSYLSEETLTQLNRVDLSILESTYDKIRQFSDVLTTWYYQYSIAWFYIVCNNSPKPMWKSIRFDEVLLLNNILKLQKDIKEDYDDEDDDEENEHDHLYEILRFQLLKSLTNSKSTDWNTSVNELLSNSGRDTFQGEFIKLDVSRQFEIIYHVIKQIESKNLIFRNYLNNNFDLFNFPFIKLDDSKQLIVLPTNGTVVEKKVIYPDPQDYMVPIKLSNCTIKTDELIHLDYSQEINSYLDELKISYKPISTTFNEYVKLCHECPGLNDFLEIKTINSIDSVKLQQQLVKEKSMKELLTRRKRSSRLVAKEEETKKRELEDTILTKLDNRDNFMKLRHRNVSRLSKKIKEVIWNQLWNNFEIDFKNFKLSNKNIDLFDLNDENLNAIDLKVLEKGEKFGNLIIKTQNLDPMETSKLAETNILELPTDICITQKEIDTFEELTNSKFDNYPDNKDWIFKCSCHLDLPPIVTNENEKDLDEMVLNHEIICCDLCYKWQHWNCQSDETKEILSFSNKQSVEYATVLMGTNSTVLLNTRRTLRNRNEDKEEKMQVNTNRPTDKRTRFGECSIFICNWCIKSLEEDLRNTKFKPELGAVRLKQKKQHDDRERRKKIKLEKKRLELSNSTTPAGSSTQLNTVMKTDSLNNMQTSVSPTPTIGINYPPFSVNTEPSPNPIAHVNTYSNITNQPAQNLTLNSMDTPVNVTAQVTHLPQQTEFMNAPSATNGNSDAVDSVTFLDFSQN
;
A
#
# COMPACT_ATOMS: atom_id res chain seq x y z
N MET A 1 -60.28 -2.91 -22.88
CA MET A 1 -61.38 -2.51 -21.98
C MET A 1 -60.99 -1.22 -21.27
N LYS A 2 -61.91 -0.24 -21.21
CA LYS A 2 -61.71 1.13 -20.73
C LYS A 2 -61.95 1.28 -19.22
N ARG A 3 -61.27 2.29 -18.63
CA ARG A 3 -61.57 3.02 -17.36
C ARG A 3 -61.25 2.26 -16.05
N THR A 4 -60.73 2.88 -14.98
CA THR A 4 -60.94 4.27 -14.51
C THR A 4 -59.85 4.69 -13.50
N ARG A 5 -59.27 5.89 -13.67
CA ARG A 5 -58.61 6.64 -12.58
C ARG A 5 -59.70 7.23 -11.69
N ARG A 6 -59.66 6.98 -10.38
CA ARG A 6 -60.54 7.63 -9.41
C ARG A 6 -59.71 8.57 -8.54
N SER A 7 -59.87 9.86 -8.83
CA SER A 7 -59.55 10.98 -7.96
C SER A 7 -60.56 11.00 -6.80
N THR A 8 -60.07 11.11 -5.57
CA THR A 8 -60.85 11.56 -4.42
C THR A 8 -60.12 12.74 -3.77
N ARG A 9 -60.53 13.92 -4.24
CA ARG A 9 -60.39 15.21 -3.56
C ARG A 9 -61.45 15.25 -2.46
N GLY A 10 -61.01 15.29 -1.19
CA GLY A 10 -61.82 15.67 -0.04
C GLY A 10 -61.19 16.91 0.60
N GLN A 11 -61.83 18.06 0.42
CA GLN A 11 -61.52 19.31 1.10
C GLN A 11 -62.10 19.28 2.51
N THR A 12 -61.31 19.64 3.51
CA THR A 12 -61.70 20.49 4.65
C THR A 12 -60.43 21.00 5.34
N GLY A 13 -60.40 22.27 5.73
CA GLY A 13 -59.36 22.80 6.62
C GLY A 13 -58.36 23.77 6.00
N SER A 14 -58.87 24.89 5.49
CA SER A 14 -58.14 26.15 5.45
C SER A 14 -57.63 26.47 6.86
N SER A 15 -56.33 26.34 7.08
CA SER A 15 -55.60 27.09 8.09
C SER A 15 -54.38 27.67 7.39
N THR A 16 -54.51 28.94 7.01
CA THR A 16 -53.37 29.83 6.81
C THR A 16 -52.40 29.64 7.98
N PRO A 17 -51.09 29.45 7.75
CA PRO A 17 -50.15 29.65 8.83
C PRO A 17 -50.30 31.12 9.21
N ILE A 18 -50.80 31.36 10.41
CA ILE A 18 -50.70 32.66 11.07
C ILE A 18 -49.19 32.91 11.13
N TYR A 19 -48.74 33.89 10.34
CA TYR A 19 -47.53 34.62 10.67
C TYR A 19 -47.83 35.29 12.00
N ASP A 20 -47.58 34.58 13.09
CA ASP A 20 -47.21 35.25 14.31
C ASP A 20 -45.82 35.80 13.99
N ASP A 21 -45.80 37.10 13.66
CA ASP A 21 -44.68 37.97 13.91
C ASP A 21 -44.36 37.79 15.41
N GLU A 22 -43.62 36.74 15.75
CA GLU A 22 -42.75 36.82 16.92
C GLU A 22 -41.88 38.04 16.63
N PRO A 23 -41.94 39.09 17.46
CA PRO A 23 -41.02 40.19 17.30
C PRO A 23 -39.64 39.54 17.30
N ALA A 24 -38.82 39.91 16.31
CA ALA A 24 -37.39 39.68 16.35
C ALA A 24 -37.02 39.86 17.82
N VAL A 25 -36.60 38.78 18.45
CA VAL A 25 -35.97 38.88 19.76
C VAL A 25 -34.76 39.74 19.42
N GLU A 26 -34.93 41.06 19.57
CA GLU A 26 -33.88 41.96 19.95
C GLU A 26 -33.30 41.23 21.14
N VAL A 27 -32.25 40.46 20.85
CA VAL A 27 -31.23 40.12 21.81
C VAL A 27 -30.90 41.49 22.36
N LYS A 28 -31.52 41.82 23.50
CA LYS A 28 -30.98 42.80 24.41
C LYS A 28 -29.57 42.27 24.58
N GLN A 29 -28.65 42.87 23.82
CA GLN A 29 -27.25 42.81 24.11
C GLN A 29 -27.23 43.23 25.57
N ASP A 30 -27.04 42.27 26.47
CA ASP A 30 -26.61 42.59 27.81
C ASP A 30 -25.51 43.61 27.59
N GLU A 31 -25.67 44.84 28.10
CA GLU A 31 -24.67 45.90 27.98
C GLU A 31 -23.35 45.53 28.70
N ASN A 32 -23.26 44.29 29.20
CA ASN A 32 -22.08 43.55 29.59
C ASN A 32 -21.71 42.43 28.59
N ALA A 33 -21.90 42.62 27.28
CA ALA A 33 -21.32 41.73 26.28
C ALA A 33 -19.82 41.70 26.55
N LEU A 34 -19.34 40.59 27.14
CA LEU A 34 -18.05 40.56 27.81
C LEU A 34 -16.96 41.06 26.85
N GLU A 35 -16.14 42.00 27.30
CA GLU A 35 -15.11 42.72 26.55
C GLU A 35 -14.21 41.78 25.71
N TRP A 36 -14.08 40.52 26.12
CA TRP A 36 -13.31 39.48 25.44
C TRP A 36 -13.90 39.01 24.09
N HIS A 37 -15.21 39.19 23.82
CA HIS A 37 -15.83 38.85 22.53
C HIS A 37 -15.23 39.65 21.37
N SER A 38 -14.71 40.85 21.64
CA SER A 38 -14.04 41.69 20.64
C SER A 38 -12.74 41.08 20.09
N TYR A 39 -12.17 40.09 20.78
CA TYR A 39 -10.96 39.38 20.38
C TYR A 39 -11.25 38.06 19.64
N LEU A 40 -12.52 37.78 19.32
CA LEU A 40 -12.91 36.63 18.51
C LEU A 40 -13.24 37.06 17.08
N SER A 41 -12.94 36.21 16.09
CA SER A 41 -13.45 36.44 14.73
C SER A 41 -14.97 36.32 14.65
N GLU A 42 -15.56 37.00 13.67
CA GLU A 42 -17.01 36.97 13.41
C GLU A 42 -17.53 35.55 13.13
N GLU A 43 -16.71 34.71 12.49
CA GLU A 43 -17.02 33.30 12.26
C GLU A 43 -17.08 32.52 13.58
N THR A 44 -16.08 32.66 14.44
CA THR A 44 -16.03 32.00 15.75
C THR A 44 -17.20 32.43 16.63
N LEU A 45 -17.53 33.73 16.66
CA LEU A 45 -18.70 34.25 17.40
C LEU A 45 -20.01 33.66 16.88
N THR A 46 -20.17 33.56 15.56
CA THR A 46 -21.36 32.96 14.95
C THR A 46 -21.50 31.49 15.32
N GLN A 47 -20.38 30.75 15.34
CA GLN A 47 -20.37 29.35 15.76
C GLN A 47 -20.65 29.20 17.26
N LEU A 48 -20.08 30.06 18.10
CA LEU A 48 -20.30 30.08 19.54
C LEU A 48 -21.78 30.27 19.87
N ASN A 49 -22.43 31.24 19.22
CA ASN A 49 -23.86 31.54 19.43
C ASN A 49 -24.82 30.42 18.98
N ARG A 50 -24.36 29.51 18.11
CA ARG A 50 -25.17 28.36 17.64
C ARG A 50 -25.09 27.16 18.56
N VAL A 51 -24.16 27.17 19.51
CA VAL A 51 -23.79 26.01 20.32
C VAL A 51 -24.17 26.27 21.77
N ASP A 52 -24.81 25.29 22.39
CA ASP A 52 -25.20 25.37 23.80
C ASP A 52 -24.05 24.97 24.72
N LEU A 53 -23.36 25.97 25.29
CA LEU A 53 -22.24 25.77 26.21
C LEU A 53 -22.65 25.16 27.55
N SER A 54 -23.94 25.14 27.90
CA SER A 54 -24.41 24.53 29.15
C SER A 54 -24.10 23.02 29.22
N ILE A 55 -23.96 22.38 28.04
CA ILE A 55 -23.53 20.98 27.91
C ILE A 55 -22.12 20.80 28.48
N LEU A 56 -21.20 21.71 28.17
CA LEU A 56 -19.85 21.71 28.74
C LEU A 56 -19.89 22.00 30.23
N GLU A 57 -20.64 23.01 30.68
CA GLU A 57 -20.73 23.37 32.10
C GLU A 57 -21.21 22.19 32.96
N SER A 58 -22.25 21.50 32.53
CA SER A 58 -22.76 20.31 33.23
C SER A 58 -21.74 19.16 33.30
N THR A 59 -20.84 19.09 32.32
CA THR A 59 -19.76 18.09 32.27
C THR A 59 -18.59 18.55 33.13
N TYR A 60 -18.22 19.83 33.08
CA TYR A 60 -17.21 20.42 33.96
C TYR A 60 -17.61 20.33 35.44
N ASP A 61 -18.89 20.45 35.77
CA ASP A 61 -19.38 20.26 37.14
C ASP A 61 -19.18 18.83 37.64
N LYS A 62 -19.32 17.82 36.77
CA LYS A 62 -18.95 16.42 37.09
C LYS A 62 -17.44 16.26 37.22
N ILE A 63 -16.68 16.96 36.37
CA ILE A 63 -15.21 16.97 36.35
C ILE A 63 -14.62 17.71 37.56
N ARG A 64 -15.36 18.55 38.30
CA ARG A 64 -14.87 19.19 39.54
C ARG A 64 -14.35 18.19 40.58
N GLN A 65 -14.77 16.93 40.49
CA GLN A 65 -14.24 15.82 41.28
C GLN A 65 -12.73 15.58 41.03
N PHE A 66 -12.19 16.02 39.90
CA PHE A 66 -10.77 15.99 39.54
C PHE A 66 -10.07 17.34 39.69
N SER A 67 -10.62 18.27 40.48
CA SER A 67 -10.01 19.60 40.66
C SER A 67 -8.52 19.55 41.00
N ASP A 68 -8.10 18.60 41.83
CA ASP A 68 -6.69 18.38 42.15
C ASP A 68 -5.86 18.03 40.91
N VAL A 69 -6.35 17.12 40.05
CA VAL A 69 -5.66 16.68 38.81
C VAL A 69 -5.55 17.83 37.81
N LEU A 70 -6.62 18.61 37.62
CA LEU A 70 -6.64 19.73 36.69
C LEU A 70 -5.61 20.80 37.03
N THR A 71 -5.28 20.94 38.32
CA THR A 71 -4.25 21.88 38.79
C THR A 71 -2.83 21.35 38.68
N THR A 72 -2.64 20.09 38.25
CA THR A 72 -1.30 19.52 38.07
C THR A 72 -0.70 19.86 36.70
N TRP A 73 0.61 20.14 36.69
CA TRP A 73 1.36 20.31 35.45
C TRP A 73 1.37 19.05 34.59
N TYR A 74 1.43 17.86 35.21
CA TYR A 74 1.49 16.59 34.51
C TYR A 74 0.27 16.36 33.62
N TYR A 75 -0.92 16.66 34.17
CA TYR A 75 -2.16 16.63 33.42
C TYR A 75 -2.13 17.65 32.27
N GLN A 76 -1.92 18.92 32.57
CA GLN A 76 -2.01 20.01 31.58
C GLN A 76 -1.03 19.82 30.41
N TYR A 77 0.19 19.36 30.70
CA TYR A 77 1.17 19.02 29.67
C TYR A 77 0.71 17.84 28.81
N SER A 78 0.20 16.77 29.44
CA SER A 78 -0.24 15.57 28.72
C SER A 78 -1.40 15.87 27.78
N ILE A 79 -2.39 16.67 28.23
CA ILE A 79 -3.51 17.11 27.41
C ILE A 79 -3.03 17.96 26.24
N ALA A 80 -2.19 18.97 26.49
CA ALA A 80 -1.65 19.82 25.44
C ALA A 80 -0.88 19.00 24.40
N TRP A 81 -0.10 18.01 24.85
CA TRP A 81 0.64 17.09 23.99
C TRP A 81 -0.29 16.23 23.13
N PHE A 82 -1.35 15.64 23.71
CA PHE A 82 -2.34 14.85 22.95
C PHE A 82 -3.05 15.67 21.88
N TYR A 83 -3.45 16.91 22.18
CA TYR A 83 -4.03 17.79 21.16
C TYR A 83 -3.09 18.00 19.97
N ILE A 84 -1.78 18.18 20.21
CA ILE A 84 -0.80 18.37 19.13
C ILE A 84 -0.66 17.12 18.28
N VAL A 85 -0.45 15.95 18.92
CA VAL A 85 -0.17 14.72 18.17
C VAL A 85 -1.39 14.11 17.50
N CYS A 86 -2.61 14.40 17.99
CA CYS A 86 -3.86 13.85 17.46
C CYS A 86 -4.60 14.80 16.50
N ASN A 87 -4.73 16.09 16.83
CA ASN A 87 -5.68 16.99 16.14
C ASN A 87 -5.01 18.20 15.47
N ASN A 88 -4.18 18.95 16.21
CA ASN A 88 -3.86 20.35 15.91
C ASN A 88 -2.68 20.55 14.95
N SER A 89 -2.30 19.52 14.20
CA SER A 89 -1.27 19.64 13.15
C SER A 89 -1.85 19.28 11.79
N PRO A 90 -1.38 19.90 10.69
CA PRO A 90 -1.84 19.57 9.34
C PRO A 90 -1.53 18.11 8.95
N LYS A 91 -0.63 17.46 9.68
CA LYS A 91 -0.31 16.03 9.55
C LYS A 91 -0.15 15.43 10.95
N PRO A 92 -1.23 15.08 11.65
CA PRO A 92 -1.13 14.51 12.99
C PRO A 92 -0.32 13.22 12.99
N MET A 93 0.45 13.02 14.06
CA MET A 93 1.21 11.80 14.26
C MET A 93 0.26 10.61 14.43
N TRP A 94 -0.86 10.82 15.14
CA TRP A 94 -1.88 9.81 15.43
C TRP A 94 -3.20 10.11 14.73
N LYS A 95 -3.20 10.03 13.40
CA LYS A 95 -4.36 10.38 12.54
C LYS A 95 -5.64 9.62 12.82
N SER A 96 -5.56 8.42 13.38
CA SER A 96 -6.71 7.56 13.68
C SER A 96 -7.40 7.92 14.99
N ILE A 97 -6.84 8.84 15.79
CA ILE A 97 -7.36 9.19 17.10
C ILE A 97 -7.85 10.63 17.04
N ARG A 98 -9.16 10.84 17.18
CA ARG A 98 -9.73 12.18 17.40
C ARG A 98 -9.75 12.45 18.90
N PHE A 99 -8.85 13.32 19.36
CA PHE A 99 -8.72 13.60 20.78
C PHE A 99 -9.73 14.65 21.24
N ASP A 100 -10.31 14.46 22.42
CA ASP A 100 -11.16 15.44 23.09
C ASP A 100 -11.01 15.29 24.61
N GLU A 101 -10.66 16.39 25.30
CA GLU A 101 -10.40 16.38 26.74
C GLU A 101 -11.63 15.98 27.55
N VAL A 102 -12.81 16.45 27.15
CA VAL A 102 -14.06 16.19 27.87
C VAL A 102 -14.47 14.72 27.72
N LEU A 103 -14.35 14.16 26.51
CA LEU A 103 -14.56 12.74 26.25
C LEU A 103 -13.58 11.87 27.06
N LEU A 104 -12.30 12.25 27.10
CA LEU A 104 -11.28 11.58 27.90
C LEU A 104 -11.66 11.53 29.38
N LEU A 105 -12.00 12.68 29.96
CA LEU A 105 -12.38 12.79 31.37
C LEU A 105 -13.66 12.00 31.68
N ASN A 106 -14.64 12.02 30.78
CA ASN A 106 -15.85 11.21 30.92
C ASN A 106 -15.55 9.70 30.88
N ASN A 107 -14.61 9.25 30.04
CA ASN A 107 -14.17 7.85 30.04
C ASN A 107 -13.48 7.46 31.35
N ILE A 108 -12.63 8.33 31.89
CA ILE A 108 -11.99 8.10 33.19
C ILE A 108 -13.04 8.00 34.30
N LEU A 109 -14.06 8.88 34.31
CA LEU A 109 -15.17 8.82 35.28
C LEU A 109 -15.94 7.51 35.20
N LYS A 110 -16.24 7.02 34.00
CA LYS A 110 -16.93 5.72 33.82
C LYS A 110 -16.08 4.58 34.38
N LEU A 111 -14.81 4.50 33.95
CA LEU A 111 -13.88 3.48 34.44
C LEU A 111 -13.74 3.49 35.96
N GLN A 112 -13.72 4.67 36.60
CA GLN A 112 -13.68 4.76 38.06
C GLN A 112 -14.95 4.32 38.77
N LYS A 113 -16.12 4.41 38.12
CA LYS A 113 -17.39 3.90 38.64
C LYS A 113 -17.47 2.40 38.49
N ASP A 114 -17.11 1.89 37.31
CA ASP A 114 -17.07 0.46 37.01
C ASP A 114 -16.11 -0.28 37.97
N ILE A 115 -15.02 0.35 38.39
CA ILE A 115 -14.08 -0.20 39.41
C ILE A 115 -14.67 -0.19 40.84
N LYS A 116 -15.62 0.69 41.14
CA LYS A 116 -16.21 0.84 42.48
C LYS A 116 -17.50 0.04 42.66
N GLU A 117 -18.22 -0.23 41.57
CA GLU A 117 -19.47 -0.98 41.53
C GLU A 117 -19.17 -2.43 41.12
N ASP A 118 -18.50 -3.17 42.01
CA ASP A 118 -18.09 -4.58 41.80
C ASP A 118 -19.24 -5.59 42.08
N TYR A 119 -20.50 -5.20 41.83
CA TYR A 119 -21.67 -6.03 42.16
C TYR A 119 -22.79 -5.97 41.10
N ASP A 120 -23.03 -7.13 40.47
CA ASP A 120 -24.33 -7.70 40.07
C ASP A 120 -25.18 -7.03 38.95
N ASP A 121 -24.60 -6.56 37.85
CA ASP A 121 -25.37 -6.38 36.59
C ASP A 121 -24.63 -7.04 35.41
N GLU A 122 -24.81 -8.35 35.24
CA GLU A 122 -24.27 -9.17 34.12
C GLU A 122 -24.97 -8.90 32.76
N ASP A 123 -25.81 -7.87 32.63
CA ASP A 123 -26.72 -7.72 31.48
C ASP A 123 -26.50 -6.48 30.59
N ASP A 124 -25.50 -5.62 30.81
CA ASP A 124 -25.29 -4.43 29.97
C ASP A 124 -23.97 -4.47 29.13
N ASP A 125 -24.16 -4.81 27.85
CA ASP A 125 -23.40 -4.37 26.67
C ASP A 125 -21.89 -4.70 26.55
N GLU A 126 -21.55 -5.95 26.21
CA GLU A 126 -20.24 -6.34 25.62
C GLU A 126 -19.89 -5.60 24.30
N GLU A 127 -20.80 -4.78 23.74
CA GLU A 127 -20.58 -4.05 22.49
C GLU A 127 -19.93 -2.65 22.64
N ASN A 128 -19.60 -2.20 23.86
CA ASN A 128 -19.03 -0.87 24.09
C ASN A 128 -17.49 -0.82 24.17
N GLU A 129 -16.80 -1.95 23.97
CA GLU A 129 -15.34 -2.08 24.14
C GLU A 129 -14.52 -1.17 23.17
N HIS A 130 -15.14 -0.64 22.12
CA HIS A 130 -14.48 0.16 21.08
C HIS A 130 -14.45 1.69 21.30
N ASP A 131 -15.11 2.24 22.32
CA ASP A 131 -15.29 3.70 22.46
C ASP A 131 -14.49 4.39 23.60
N HIS A 132 -13.55 3.70 24.26
CA HIS A 132 -12.77 4.29 25.36
C HIS A 132 -11.49 4.99 24.87
N LEU A 133 -11.58 6.30 24.58
CA LEU A 133 -10.47 7.17 24.18
C LEU A 133 -9.26 7.05 25.14
N TYR A 134 -9.49 6.90 26.45
CA TYR A 134 -8.42 6.75 27.44
C TYR A 134 -7.56 5.49 27.20
N GLU A 135 -8.20 4.36 26.94
CA GLU A 135 -7.54 3.08 26.65
C GLU A 135 -6.81 3.13 25.30
N ILE A 136 -7.43 3.74 24.29
CA ILE A 136 -6.82 3.94 22.97
C ILE A 136 -5.52 4.75 23.08
N LEU A 137 -5.54 5.85 23.86
CA LEU A 137 -4.35 6.67 24.10
C LEU A 137 -3.29 5.90 24.88
N ARG A 138 -3.69 5.13 25.90
CA ARG A 138 -2.76 4.29 26.67
C ARG A 138 -2.06 3.27 25.77
N PHE A 139 -2.81 2.55 24.95
CA PHE A 139 -2.26 1.58 24.00
C PHE A 139 -1.31 2.24 23.00
N GLN A 140 -1.68 3.41 22.48
CA GLN A 140 -0.86 4.12 21.51
C GLN A 140 0.43 4.71 22.11
N LEU A 141 0.38 5.15 23.37
CA LEU A 141 1.58 5.51 24.14
C LEU A 141 2.50 4.30 24.32
N LEU A 142 1.94 3.13 24.67
CA LEU A 142 2.71 1.89 24.86
C LEU A 142 3.44 1.49 23.58
N LYS A 143 2.72 1.51 22.46
CA LYS A 143 3.27 1.21 21.13
C LYS A 143 4.38 2.20 20.75
N SER A 144 4.21 3.47 21.10
CA SER A 144 5.23 4.50 20.87
C SER A 144 6.42 4.34 21.82
N LEU A 145 6.22 3.76 22.99
CA LEU A 145 7.30 3.50 23.94
C LEU A 145 8.13 2.26 23.56
N THR A 146 7.47 1.13 23.25
CA THR A 146 8.15 -0.17 23.06
C THR A 146 8.45 -0.49 21.60
N ASN A 147 7.89 0.26 20.63
CA ASN A 147 7.90 -0.07 19.20
C ASN A 147 7.37 -1.48 18.87
N SER A 148 6.70 -2.14 19.81
CA SER A 148 6.20 -3.50 19.69
C SER A 148 4.68 -3.52 19.90
N LYS A 149 4.01 -4.60 19.46
CA LYS A 149 2.55 -4.74 19.56
C LYS A 149 2.09 -5.60 20.74
N SER A 150 2.99 -6.23 21.49
CA SER A 150 2.66 -7.36 22.37
C SER A 150 3.18 -7.22 23.81
N THR A 151 3.55 -6.01 24.24
CA THR A 151 4.07 -5.78 25.58
C THR A 151 2.95 -5.37 26.54
N ASP A 152 2.99 -5.88 27.76
CA ASP A 152 2.12 -5.46 28.87
C ASP A 152 2.48 -4.03 29.35
N TRP A 153 1.45 -3.23 29.67
CA TRP A 153 1.62 -1.82 30.09
C TRP A 153 2.40 -1.72 31.40
N ASN A 154 1.98 -2.46 32.43
CA ASN A 154 2.56 -2.35 33.76
C ASN A 154 4.04 -2.73 33.74
N THR A 155 4.38 -3.82 33.06
CA THR A 155 5.76 -4.29 32.92
C THR A 155 6.65 -3.25 32.23
N SER A 156 6.22 -2.75 31.07
CA SER A 156 7.02 -1.82 30.25
C SER A 156 7.20 -0.46 30.93
N VAL A 157 6.16 0.03 31.59
CA VAL A 157 6.19 1.32 32.28
C VAL A 157 6.97 1.24 33.58
N ASN A 158 6.86 0.16 34.36
CA ASN A 158 7.67 -0.02 35.57
C ASN A 158 9.16 -0.18 35.24
N GLU A 159 9.51 -0.82 34.12
CA GLU A 159 10.90 -0.86 33.64
C GLU A 159 11.43 0.55 33.31
N LEU A 160 10.60 1.39 32.66
CA LEU A 160 10.93 2.79 32.40
C LEU A 160 11.17 3.57 33.69
N LEU A 161 10.23 3.48 34.64
CA LEU A 161 10.29 4.21 35.90
C LEU A 161 11.55 3.82 36.69
N SER A 162 11.84 2.52 36.79
CA SER A 162 13.03 1.98 37.44
C SER A 162 14.32 2.51 36.82
N ASN A 163 14.42 2.49 35.49
CA ASN A 163 15.58 3.01 34.75
C ASN A 163 15.77 4.52 34.92
N SER A 164 14.72 5.24 35.27
CA SER A 164 14.75 6.69 35.53
C SER A 164 14.93 7.05 37.01
N GLY A 165 15.13 6.06 37.89
CA GLY A 165 15.28 6.28 39.34
C GLY A 165 14.01 6.79 40.02
N ARG A 166 12.83 6.51 39.46
CA ARG A 166 11.52 6.92 39.99
C ARG A 166 10.78 5.74 40.61
N ASP A 167 9.89 6.05 41.54
CA ASP A 167 9.06 5.04 42.21
C ASP A 167 8.17 4.29 41.23
N THR A 168 8.32 2.97 41.20
CA THR A 168 7.43 2.05 40.49
C THR A 168 6.10 1.94 41.21
N PHE A 169 5.09 1.40 40.52
CA PHE A 169 3.79 1.12 41.12
C PHE A 169 3.51 -0.38 41.16
N GLN A 170 2.79 -0.82 42.19
CA GLN A 170 2.34 -2.19 42.35
C GLN A 170 0.85 -2.28 42.00
N GLY A 171 0.45 -3.35 41.31
CA GLY A 171 -0.93 -3.57 40.86
C GLY A 171 -1.23 -2.98 39.49
N GLU A 172 -2.52 -2.91 39.14
CA GLU A 172 -2.99 -2.41 37.85
C GLU A 172 -2.96 -0.89 37.77
N PHE A 173 -2.41 -0.36 36.68
CA PHE A 173 -2.34 1.08 36.42
C PHE A 173 -3.68 1.80 36.56
N ILE A 174 -4.79 1.19 36.12
CA ILE A 174 -6.13 1.79 36.14
C ILE A 174 -6.64 2.00 37.58
N LYS A 175 -6.17 1.19 38.53
CA LYS A 175 -6.55 1.28 39.95
C LYS A 175 -5.81 2.37 40.72
N LEU A 176 -4.81 3.01 40.11
CA LEU A 176 -4.09 4.12 40.75
C LEU A 176 -4.96 5.37 40.82
N ASP A 177 -4.61 6.31 41.70
CA ASP A 177 -5.24 7.63 41.68
C ASP A 177 -4.96 8.36 40.35
N VAL A 178 -5.94 9.12 39.85
CA VAL A 178 -5.87 9.75 38.51
C VAL A 178 -4.71 10.75 38.44
N SER A 179 -4.42 11.45 39.54
CA SER A 179 -3.25 12.33 39.61
C SER A 179 -1.95 11.57 39.35
N ARG A 180 -1.80 10.41 39.99
CA ARG A 180 -0.64 9.52 39.81
C ARG A 180 -0.62 8.89 38.40
N GLN A 181 -1.77 8.55 37.83
CA GLN A 181 -1.86 8.05 36.46
C GLN A 181 -1.30 9.07 35.45
N PHE A 182 -1.67 10.34 35.56
CA PHE A 182 -1.17 11.40 34.68
C PHE A 182 0.31 11.75 34.92
N GLU A 183 0.81 11.63 36.15
CA GLU A 183 2.25 11.74 36.42
C GLU A 183 3.05 10.67 35.66
N ILE A 184 2.58 9.42 35.70
CA ILE A 184 3.20 8.30 34.96
C ILE A 184 3.10 8.55 33.44
N ILE A 185 1.92 8.93 32.93
CA ILE A 185 1.73 9.27 31.51
C ILE A 185 2.70 10.37 31.06
N TYR A 186 2.87 11.41 31.87
CA TYR A 186 3.82 12.48 31.60
C TYR A 186 5.25 11.95 31.45
N HIS A 187 5.70 11.04 32.32
CA HIS A 187 7.03 10.43 32.19
C HIS A 187 7.17 9.53 30.97
N VAL A 188 6.12 8.80 30.60
CA VAL A 188 6.09 8.03 29.35
C VAL A 188 6.23 8.96 28.15
N ILE A 189 5.49 10.09 28.13
CA ILE A 189 5.61 11.11 27.08
C ILE A 189 7.04 11.65 27.02
N LYS A 190 7.66 12.00 28.15
CA LYS A 190 9.06 12.47 28.19
C LYS A 190 10.06 11.44 27.68
N GLN A 191 9.81 10.16 27.91
CA GLN A 191 10.64 9.10 27.33
C GLN A 191 10.44 8.98 25.81
N ILE A 192 9.21 9.12 25.32
CA ILE A 192 8.92 9.14 23.88
C ILE A 192 9.62 10.33 23.22
N GLU A 193 9.51 11.53 23.81
CA GLU A 193 10.17 12.75 23.32
C GLU A 193 11.68 12.58 23.20
N SER A 194 12.29 11.92 24.19
CA SER A 194 13.74 11.73 24.23
C SER A 194 14.23 10.59 23.36
N LYS A 195 13.54 9.44 23.28
CA LYS A 195 14.08 8.22 22.64
C LYS A 195 13.39 7.80 21.35
N ASN A 196 12.13 8.19 21.11
CA ASN A 196 11.39 7.69 19.96
C ASN A 196 11.80 8.41 18.66
N LEU A 197 12.30 7.64 17.68
CA LEU A 197 12.76 8.19 16.39
C LEU A 197 11.61 8.78 15.54
N ILE A 198 10.42 8.16 15.58
CA ILE A 198 9.24 8.62 14.84
C ILE A 198 8.80 9.97 15.39
N PHE A 199 8.75 10.10 16.72
CA PHE A 199 8.43 11.36 17.38
C PHE A 199 9.49 12.44 17.10
N ARG A 200 10.79 12.13 17.18
CA ARG A 200 11.85 13.10 16.82
C ARG A 200 11.70 13.63 15.39
N ASN A 201 11.38 12.76 14.44
CA ASN A 201 11.10 13.17 13.05
C ASN A 201 9.83 14.02 12.96
N TYR A 202 8.80 13.70 13.74
CA TYR A 202 7.57 14.49 13.82
C TYR A 202 7.83 15.88 14.41
N LEU A 203 8.56 15.95 15.52
CA LEU A 203 8.98 17.18 16.19
C LEU A 203 9.79 18.08 15.26
N ASN A 204 10.75 17.54 14.51
CA ASN A 204 11.54 18.33 13.55
C ASN A 204 10.70 19.00 12.46
N ASN A 205 9.56 18.41 12.10
CA ASN A 205 8.67 18.95 11.07
C ASN A 205 7.58 19.88 11.63
N ASN A 206 7.35 19.87 12.95
CA ASN A 206 6.28 20.62 13.61
C ASN A 206 6.79 21.29 14.90
N PHE A 207 8.04 21.75 14.89
CA PHE A 207 8.71 22.28 16.09
C PHE A 207 7.98 23.49 16.67
N ASP A 208 7.38 24.30 15.79
CA ASP A 208 6.52 25.43 16.09
C ASP A 208 5.35 25.06 17.02
N LEU A 209 4.77 23.86 16.88
CA LEU A 209 3.66 23.42 17.73
C LEU A 209 4.09 23.06 19.16
N PHE A 210 5.35 22.67 19.35
CA PHE A 210 5.92 22.31 20.66
C PHE A 210 6.68 23.47 21.32
N ASN A 211 6.86 24.58 20.61
CA ASN A 211 7.45 25.79 21.15
C ASN A 211 6.36 26.70 21.73
N PHE A 212 6.04 26.48 23.01
CA PHE A 212 4.96 27.19 23.65
C PHE A 212 5.25 28.68 23.83
N PRO A 213 4.33 29.58 23.43
CA PRO A 213 4.49 31.01 23.63
C PRO A 213 4.59 31.33 25.12
N PHE A 214 5.47 32.27 25.46
CA PHE A 214 5.69 32.68 26.85
C PHE A 214 5.76 34.20 26.99
N ILE A 215 5.27 34.69 28.13
CA ILE A 215 5.34 36.08 28.56
C ILE A 215 6.28 36.13 29.78
N LYS A 216 7.35 36.91 29.70
CA LYS A 216 8.25 37.10 30.85
C LYS A 216 7.60 38.07 31.83
N LEU A 217 7.44 37.64 33.09
CA LEU A 217 7.02 38.52 34.18
C LEU A 217 8.24 39.10 34.89
N ASP A 218 9.18 38.22 35.28
CA ASP A 218 10.45 38.56 35.94
C ASP A 218 11.59 37.70 35.39
N ASP A 219 12.83 37.95 35.83
CA ASP A 219 14.00 37.12 35.49
C ASP A 219 13.84 35.65 35.92
N SER A 220 13.10 35.40 37.00
CA SER A 220 12.82 34.06 37.56
C SER A 220 11.46 33.50 37.18
N LYS A 221 10.55 34.30 36.58
CA LYS A 221 9.14 33.94 36.37
C LYS A 221 8.66 34.21 34.95
N GLN A 222 8.03 33.21 34.37
CA GLN A 222 7.49 33.26 33.00
C GLN A 222 6.09 32.64 32.99
N LEU A 223 5.15 33.24 32.28
CA LEU A 223 3.88 32.62 31.95
C LEU A 223 4.03 31.89 30.62
N ILE A 224 3.66 30.62 30.58
CA ILE A 224 3.64 29.80 29.38
C ILE A 224 2.17 29.57 29.03
N VAL A 225 1.79 29.88 27.80
CA VAL A 225 0.46 29.55 27.29
C VAL A 225 0.56 28.25 26.52
N LEU A 226 -0.19 27.24 26.93
CA LEU A 226 -0.33 26.00 26.19
C LEU A 226 -1.38 26.25 25.09
N PRO A 227 -0.96 26.45 23.82
CA PRO A 227 -1.84 27.00 22.79
C PRO A 227 -2.96 26.03 22.42
N THR A 228 -2.81 24.74 22.71
CA THR A 228 -3.78 23.72 22.31
C THR A 228 -4.95 23.51 23.27
N ASN A 229 -4.81 23.76 24.57
CA ASN A 229 -5.92 23.75 25.53
C ASN A 229 -6.19 25.14 26.13
N GLY A 230 -5.37 26.15 25.80
CA GLY A 230 -5.51 27.51 26.29
C GLY A 230 -5.28 27.61 27.80
N THR A 231 -4.46 26.73 28.38
CA THR A 231 -4.09 26.78 29.80
C THR A 231 -2.82 27.61 29.98
N VAL A 232 -2.84 28.56 30.91
CA VAL A 232 -1.67 29.36 31.31
C VAL A 232 -1.00 28.74 32.52
N VAL A 233 0.32 28.60 32.44
CA VAL A 233 1.17 27.99 33.46
C VAL A 233 2.27 28.97 33.88
N GLU A 234 2.38 29.22 35.18
CA GLU A 234 3.52 29.92 35.76
C GLU A 234 4.72 28.97 35.83
N LYS A 235 5.77 29.29 35.08
CA LYS A 235 7.10 28.71 35.25
C LYS A 235 7.91 29.60 36.18
N LYS A 236 8.27 29.07 37.34
CA LYS A 236 9.18 29.72 38.29
C LYS A 236 10.47 28.92 38.39
N VAL A 237 11.59 29.58 38.11
CA VAL A 237 12.94 29.03 38.28
C VAL A 237 13.41 29.40 39.69
N ILE A 238 13.67 28.39 40.51
CA ILE A 238 14.22 28.55 41.85
C ILE A 238 15.73 28.38 41.71
N TYR A 239 16.44 29.49 41.81
CA TYR A 239 17.90 29.50 41.84
C TYR A 239 18.38 29.05 43.24
N PRO A 240 19.45 28.25 43.32
CA PRO A 240 20.12 28.00 44.60
C PRO A 240 20.65 29.33 45.17
N ASP A 241 20.77 29.40 46.49
CA ASP A 241 21.34 30.57 47.17
C ASP A 241 22.71 30.89 46.55
N PRO A 242 23.02 32.17 46.28
CA PRO A 242 24.27 32.52 45.61
C PRO A 242 25.44 32.05 46.46
N GLN A 243 26.14 31.00 46.02
CA GLN A 243 27.45 30.68 46.57
C GLN A 243 28.39 31.84 46.25
N ASP A 244 29.35 32.12 47.14
CA ASP A 244 30.29 33.26 47.06
C ASP A 244 31.12 33.32 45.75
N TYR A 245 31.06 32.28 44.90
CA TYR A 245 31.78 32.20 43.63
C TYR A 245 30.86 31.70 42.51
N MET A 246 30.51 32.59 41.58
CA MET A 246 29.79 32.26 40.34
C MET A 246 30.80 31.75 39.30
N VAL A 247 30.83 30.44 39.05
CA VAL A 247 31.66 29.84 38.00
C VAL A 247 30.96 29.99 36.64
N PRO A 248 31.56 30.63 35.62
CA PRO A 248 30.98 30.68 34.29
C PRO A 248 30.85 29.29 33.67
N ILE A 249 29.68 28.96 33.12
CA ILE A 249 29.39 27.66 32.45
C ILE A 249 30.43 27.32 31.36
N LYS A 250 31.02 28.33 30.73
CA LYS A 250 32.08 28.18 29.70
C LYS A 250 33.38 27.56 30.22
N LEU A 251 33.53 27.42 31.54
CA LEU A 251 34.67 26.76 32.16
C LEU A 251 34.50 25.24 32.31
N SER A 252 33.38 24.66 31.86
CA SER A 252 33.27 23.20 31.71
C SER A 252 34.35 22.72 30.73
N ASN A 253 35.35 21.97 31.22
CA ASN A 253 36.49 21.49 30.44
C ASN A 253 37.36 22.59 29.80
N CYS A 254 37.66 23.66 30.53
CA CYS A 254 38.55 24.70 29.99
C CYS A 254 40.03 24.30 30.14
N THR A 255 40.80 24.37 29.06
CA THR A 255 42.27 24.33 29.11
C THR A 255 42.81 25.73 28.85
N ILE A 256 43.52 26.28 29.83
CA ILE A 256 44.24 27.53 29.70
C ILE A 256 45.70 27.18 29.36
N LYS A 257 46.19 27.72 28.26
CA LYS A 257 47.61 27.64 27.92
C LYS A 257 48.30 28.89 28.43
N THR A 258 48.98 28.75 29.55
CA THR A 258 50.07 29.66 29.96
C THR A 258 51.39 28.98 29.60
N ASP A 259 52.55 29.41 30.13
CA ASP A 259 53.84 28.74 29.91
C ASP A 259 53.78 27.20 30.11
N GLU A 260 52.76 26.73 30.85
CA GLU A 260 52.28 25.34 30.89
C GLU A 260 50.76 25.23 30.60
N LEU A 261 50.33 24.04 30.16
CA LEU A 261 48.94 23.73 29.83
C LEU A 261 48.18 23.32 31.11
N ILE A 262 47.31 24.19 31.62
CA ILE A 262 46.54 23.98 32.84
C ILE A 262 45.10 23.62 32.46
N HIS A 263 44.62 22.48 32.96
CA HIS A 263 43.22 22.07 32.82
C HIS A 263 42.43 22.53 34.04
N LEU A 264 41.46 23.42 33.82
CA LEU A 264 40.48 23.85 34.80
C LEU A 264 39.18 23.08 34.53
N ASP A 265 38.97 22.01 35.28
CA ASP A 265 37.74 21.23 35.20
C ASP A 265 36.79 21.64 36.32
N TYR A 266 35.91 22.60 36.02
CA TYR A 266 34.81 23.00 36.91
C TYR A 266 33.50 22.25 36.60
N SER A 267 33.57 21.12 35.90
CA SER A 267 32.37 20.40 35.47
C SER A 267 31.58 19.88 36.68
N GLN A 268 32.24 19.55 37.79
CA GLN A 268 31.56 19.07 38.99
C GLN A 268 30.73 20.18 39.66
N GLU A 269 31.30 21.37 39.81
CA GLU A 269 30.64 22.53 40.43
C GLU A 269 29.50 23.05 39.55
N ILE A 270 29.70 23.06 38.22
CA ILE A 270 28.65 23.40 37.26
C ILE A 270 27.51 22.37 37.31
N ASN A 271 27.82 21.08 37.35
CA ASN A 271 26.81 20.03 37.46
C ASN A 271 26.06 20.11 38.80
N SER A 272 26.76 20.32 39.93
CA SER A 272 26.10 20.51 41.23
C SER A 272 25.16 21.71 41.24
N TYR A 273 25.56 22.84 40.64
CA TYR A 273 24.68 24.01 40.50
C TYR A 273 23.46 23.72 39.62
N LEU A 274 23.64 23.00 38.51
CA LEU A 274 22.55 22.62 37.60
C LEU A 274 21.60 21.61 38.24
N ASP A 275 22.10 20.70 39.06
CA ASP A 275 21.31 19.71 39.81
C ASP A 275 20.48 20.37 40.94
N GLU A 276 20.97 21.47 41.52
CA GLU A 276 20.24 22.25 42.52
C GLU A 276 19.16 23.18 41.93
N LEU A 277 19.22 23.46 40.63
CA LEU A 277 18.27 24.32 39.94
C LEU A 277 16.91 23.62 39.80
N LYS A 278 15.91 24.09 40.56
CA LYS A 278 14.55 23.54 40.54
C LYS A 278 13.62 24.41 39.72
N ILE A 279 12.96 23.80 38.73
CA ILE A 279 11.93 24.47 37.92
C ILE A 279 10.56 23.99 38.41
N SER A 280 9.73 24.90 38.91
CA SER A 280 8.36 24.61 39.29
C SER A 280 7.38 25.15 38.23
N TYR A 281 6.40 24.33 37.87
CA TYR A 281 5.32 24.70 36.96
C TYR A 281 3.99 24.69 37.73
N LYS A 282 3.26 25.80 37.71
CA LYS A 282 1.96 25.93 38.37
C LYS A 282 0.90 26.43 37.37
N PRO A 283 -0.09 25.60 37.00
CA PRO A 283 -1.25 26.05 36.23
C PRO A 283 -2.00 27.16 37.00
N ILE A 284 -2.28 28.28 36.33
CA ILE A 284 -3.02 29.41 36.90
C ILE A 284 -4.44 29.48 36.34
N SER A 285 -4.65 29.08 35.09
CA SER A 285 -5.98 29.09 34.46
C SER A 285 -6.41 27.68 34.06
N THR A 286 -7.24 27.05 34.89
CA THR A 286 -7.82 25.73 34.59
C THR A 286 -9.17 25.84 33.88
N THR A 287 -9.93 26.90 34.17
CA THR A 287 -11.24 27.13 33.55
C THR A 287 -11.20 28.24 32.48
N PHE A 288 -12.22 28.28 31.62
CA PHE A 288 -12.38 29.35 30.64
C PHE A 288 -12.54 30.73 31.33
N ASN A 289 -13.33 30.78 32.40
CA ASN A 289 -13.55 32.01 33.17
C ASN A 289 -12.29 32.50 33.89
N GLU A 290 -11.46 31.60 34.41
CA GLU A 290 -10.15 31.97 34.97
C GLU A 290 -9.22 32.54 33.90
N TYR A 291 -9.24 31.98 32.69
CA TYR A 291 -8.44 32.48 31.59
C TYR A 291 -8.87 33.88 31.15
N VAL A 292 -10.18 34.13 31.02
CA VAL A 292 -10.72 35.46 30.70
C VAL A 292 -10.34 36.48 31.77
N LYS A 293 -10.41 36.12 33.06
CA LYS A 293 -9.93 36.99 34.15
C LYS A 293 -8.45 37.32 34.01
N LEU A 294 -7.63 36.32 33.69
CA LEU A 294 -6.19 36.49 33.49
C LEU A 294 -5.86 37.37 32.27
N CYS A 295 -6.69 37.35 31.23
CA CYS A 295 -6.55 38.22 30.06
C CYS A 295 -6.72 39.70 30.41
N HIS A 296 -7.61 40.04 31.35
CA HIS A 296 -7.74 41.41 31.85
C HIS A 296 -6.48 41.86 32.62
N GLU A 297 -5.83 40.94 33.33
CA GLU A 297 -4.59 41.23 34.08
C GLU A 297 -3.35 41.27 33.17
N CYS A 298 -3.36 40.54 32.05
CA CYS A 298 -2.25 40.38 31.12
C CYS A 298 -2.75 40.46 29.65
N PRO A 299 -2.76 41.67 29.03
CA PRO A 299 -3.32 41.88 27.69
C PRO A 299 -2.68 41.04 26.57
N GLY A 300 -1.42 40.59 26.75
CA GLY A 300 -0.74 39.71 25.78
C GLY A 300 -1.32 38.29 25.68
N LEU A 301 -2.29 37.92 26.52
CA LEU A 301 -2.99 36.63 26.47
C LEU A 301 -4.22 36.64 25.54
N ASN A 302 -4.67 37.83 25.13
CA ASN A 302 -5.87 38.00 24.31
C ASN A 302 -5.78 37.27 22.97
N ASP A 303 -4.58 37.22 22.37
CA ASP A 303 -4.32 36.59 21.08
C ASP A 303 -4.62 35.08 21.04
N PHE A 304 -4.75 34.43 22.21
CA PHE A 304 -5.01 32.99 22.32
C PHE A 304 -6.45 32.66 22.74
N LEU A 305 -7.31 33.68 22.97
CA LEU A 305 -8.73 33.49 23.32
C LEU A 305 -9.50 32.74 22.23
N GLU A 306 -9.20 33.04 20.96
CA GLU A 306 -9.87 32.41 19.83
C GLU A 306 -9.63 30.90 19.79
N ILE A 307 -8.39 30.46 20.00
CA ILE A 307 -8.05 29.04 19.99
C ILE A 307 -8.79 28.29 21.09
N LYS A 308 -8.83 28.85 22.31
CA LYS A 308 -9.55 28.25 23.44
C LYS A 308 -11.05 28.15 23.19
N THR A 309 -11.62 29.16 22.52
CA THR A 309 -13.05 29.20 22.19
C THR A 309 -13.41 28.17 21.12
N ILE A 310 -12.60 28.05 20.06
CA ILE A 310 -12.81 27.06 18.98
C ILE A 310 -12.81 25.64 19.53
N ASN A 311 -11.83 25.30 20.38
CA ASN A 311 -11.77 23.96 20.99
C ASN A 311 -13.02 23.67 21.83
N SER A 312 -13.52 24.65 22.58
CA SER A 312 -14.75 24.50 23.37
C SER A 312 -15.96 24.23 22.46
N ILE A 313 -16.09 24.98 21.35
CA ILE A 313 -17.15 24.79 20.35
C ILE A 313 -17.10 23.36 19.78
N ASP A 314 -15.92 22.89 19.39
CA ASP A 314 -15.75 21.57 18.78
C ASP A 314 -16.02 20.43 19.76
N SER A 315 -15.65 20.58 21.03
CA SER A 315 -16.02 19.63 22.08
C SER A 315 -17.54 19.52 22.23
N VAL A 316 -18.30 20.62 22.21
CA VAL A 316 -19.77 20.54 22.29
C VAL A 316 -20.36 19.84 21.07
N LYS A 317 -19.90 20.18 19.87
CA LYS A 317 -20.39 19.53 18.63
C LYS A 317 -20.18 18.01 18.69
N LEU A 318 -19.02 17.58 19.17
CA LEU A 318 -18.71 16.15 19.34
C LEU A 318 -19.65 15.49 20.36
N GLN A 319 -19.85 16.11 21.53
CA GLN A 319 -20.78 15.58 22.54
C GLN A 319 -22.21 15.47 22.01
N GLN A 320 -22.69 16.49 21.29
CA GLN A 320 -24.01 16.45 20.64
C GLN A 320 -24.12 15.32 19.61
N GLN A 321 -23.06 15.06 18.84
CA GLN A 321 -23.02 13.96 17.89
C GLN A 321 -23.10 12.60 18.61
N LEU A 322 -22.29 12.40 19.66
CA LEU A 322 -22.30 11.16 20.45
C LEU A 322 -23.65 10.90 21.12
N VAL A 323 -24.30 11.93 21.67
CA VAL A 323 -25.65 11.82 22.24
C VAL A 323 -26.67 11.43 21.16
N LYS A 324 -26.57 11.99 19.95
CA LYS A 324 -27.42 11.60 18.82
C LYS A 324 -27.18 10.16 18.42
N GLU A 325 -25.93 9.73 18.28
CA GLU A 325 -25.56 8.35 17.94
C GLU A 325 -26.05 7.35 18.99
N LYS A 326 -25.85 7.65 20.29
CA LYS A 326 -26.39 6.84 21.37
C LYS A 326 -27.91 6.77 21.34
N SER A 327 -28.59 7.89 21.10
CA SER A 327 -30.05 7.91 20.98
C SER A 327 -30.54 7.10 19.77
N MET A 328 -29.82 7.13 18.65
CA MET A 328 -30.10 6.30 17.47
C MET A 328 -29.87 4.83 17.77
N LYS A 329 -28.77 4.46 18.46
CA LYS A 329 -28.48 3.09 18.88
C LYS A 329 -29.56 2.55 19.83
N GLU A 330 -29.99 3.35 20.81
CA GLU A 330 -31.06 3.00 21.74
C GLU A 330 -32.44 2.90 21.05
N LEU A 331 -32.70 3.74 20.05
CA LEU A 331 -33.89 3.65 19.19
C LEU A 331 -33.90 2.36 18.34
N LEU A 332 -32.72 1.84 17.97
CA LEU A 332 -32.56 0.60 17.20
C LEU A 332 -32.81 -0.66 18.06
N THR A 333 -32.59 -0.59 19.38
CA THR A 333 -32.71 -1.74 20.29
C THR A 333 -34.09 -1.87 20.95
N ARG A 334 -34.80 -0.77 21.25
CA ARG A 334 -36.01 -0.80 22.10
C ARG A 334 -37.38 -0.90 21.40
N ARG A 335 -37.50 -0.78 20.07
CA ARG A 335 -38.79 -0.93 19.36
C ARG A 335 -38.74 -2.01 18.28
N LYS A 336 -39.84 -2.76 18.11
CA LYS A 336 -40.08 -3.62 16.93
C LYS A 336 -39.70 -2.82 15.68
N ARG A 337 -38.58 -3.20 15.06
CA ARG A 337 -37.97 -2.47 13.96
C ARG A 337 -39.05 -2.24 12.90
N SER A 338 -39.21 -0.99 12.45
CA SER A 338 -40.17 -0.73 11.39
C SER A 338 -39.77 -1.58 10.18
N SER A 339 -40.69 -2.40 9.66
CA SER A 339 -40.42 -3.30 8.52
C SER A 339 -39.77 -2.58 7.34
N ARG A 340 -40.08 -1.29 7.16
CA ARG A 340 -39.49 -0.44 6.12
C ARG A 340 -38.00 -0.14 6.34
N LEU A 341 -37.55 -0.01 7.58
CA LEU A 341 -36.15 0.28 7.90
C LEU A 341 -35.30 -0.98 7.77
N VAL A 342 -35.82 -2.13 8.23
CA VAL A 342 -35.20 -3.44 8.00
C VAL A 342 -35.08 -3.75 6.50
N ALA A 343 -36.15 -3.55 5.73
CA ALA A 343 -36.11 -3.75 4.29
C ALA A 343 -35.10 -2.82 3.58
N LYS A 344 -34.93 -1.58 4.08
CA LYS A 344 -33.93 -0.65 3.54
C LYS A 344 -32.50 -1.09 3.89
N GLU A 345 -32.27 -1.59 5.11
CA GLU A 345 -30.97 -2.14 5.52
C GLU A 345 -30.61 -3.43 4.77
N GLU A 346 -31.58 -4.32 4.56
CA GLU A 346 -31.40 -5.51 3.73
C GLU A 346 -31.13 -5.13 2.27
N GLU A 347 -31.79 -4.09 1.75
CA GLU A 347 -31.53 -3.57 0.41
C GLU A 347 -30.14 -2.92 0.30
N THR A 348 -29.68 -2.17 1.32
CA THR A 348 -28.32 -1.61 1.32
C THR A 348 -27.28 -2.70 1.43
N LYS A 349 -27.45 -3.67 2.34
CA LYS A 349 -26.56 -4.84 2.46
C LYS A 349 -26.49 -5.64 1.16
N LYS A 350 -27.64 -5.83 0.50
CA LYS A 350 -27.70 -6.48 -0.82
C LYS A 350 -26.88 -5.72 -1.85
N ARG A 351 -27.03 -4.40 -1.95
CA ARG A 351 -26.25 -3.58 -2.89
C ARG A 351 -24.75 -3.60 -2.56
N GLU A 352 -24.39 -3.49 -1.29
CA GLU A 352 -22.99 -3.55 -0.84
C GLU A 352 -22.33 -4.88 -1.20
N LEU A 353 -23.05 -6.00 -1.03
CA LEU A 353 -22.54 -7.32 -1.36
C LEU A 353 -22.46 -7.54 -2.88
N GLU A 354 -23.45 -7.05 -3.64
CA GLU A 354 -23.42 -7.04 -5.11
C GLU A 354 -22.24 -6.21 -5.65
N ASP A 355 -22.04 -5.01 -5.13
CA ASP A 355 -20.93 -4.12 -5.48
C ASP A 355 -19.57 -4.76 -5.13
N THR A 356 -19.49 -5.46 -4.00
CA THR A 356 -18.28 -6.18 -3.58
C THR A 356 -17.94 -7.31 -4.54
N ILE A 357 -18.92 -8.13 -4.93
CA ILE A 357 -18.73 -9.23 -5.88
C ILE A 357 -18.35 -8.69 -7.27
N LEU A 358 -19.04 -7.64 -7.76
CA LEU A 358 -18.72 -7.00 -9.04
C LEU A 358 -17.29 -6.43 -9.04
N THR A 359 -16.90 -5.78 -7.95
CA THR A 359 -15.53 -5.26 -7.78
C THR A 359 -14.49 -6.38 -7.80
N LYS A 360 -14.76 -7.53 -7.16
CA LYS A 360 -13.89 -8.72 -7.23
C LYS A 360 -13.77 -9.27 -8.66
N LEU A 361 -14.89 -9.38 -9.39
CA LEU A 361 -14.90 -9.82 -10.79
C LEU A 361 -14.07 -8.90 -11.69
N ASP A 362 -14.25 -7.58 -11.57
CA ASP A 362 -13.49 -6.59 -12.32
C ASP A 362 -11.99 -6.66 -12.00
N ASN A 363 -11.65 -6.79 -10.72
CA ASN A 363 -10.27 -6.96 -10.27
C ASN A 363 -9.64 -8.26 -10.81
N ARG A 364 -10.40 -9.36 -10.83
CA ARG A 364 -10.01 -10.65 -11.41
C ARG A 364 -9.69 -10.53 -12.90
N ASP A 365 -10.58 -9.90 -13.66
CA ASP A 365 -10.38 -9.69 -15.09
C ASP A 365 -9.17 -8.80 -15.40
N ASN A 366 -8.99 -7.73 -14.62
CA ASN A 366 -7.84 -6.84 -14.73
C ASN A 366 -6.54 -7.58 -14.41
N PHE A 367 -6.54 -8.40 -13.36
CA PHE A 367 -5.39 -9.23 -12.98
C PHE A 367 -5.02 -10.22 -14.09
N MET A 368 -5.99 -10.93 -14.65
CA MET A 368 -5.77 -11.89 -15.73
C MET A 368 -5.26 -11.22 -17.02
N LYS A 369 -5.83 -10.06 -17.39
CA LYS A 369 -5.35 -9.27 -18.53
C LYS A 369 -3.92 -8.79 -18.32
N LEU A 370 -3.59 -8.29 -17.13
CA LEU A 370 -2.25 -7.82 -16.78
C LEU A 370 -1.24 -8.98 -16.84
N ARG A 371 -1.59 -10.12 -16.24
CA ARG A 371 -0.76 -11.34 -16.26
C ARG A 371 -0.51 -11.80 -17.69
N HIS A 372 -1.57 -11.96 -18.49
CA HIS A 372 -1.44 -12.41 -19.88
C HIS A 372 -0.56 -11.48 -20.72
N ARG A 373 -0.76 -10.16 -20.61
CA ARG A 373 0.06 -9.16 -21.33
C ARG A 373 1.53 -9.28 -20.97
N ASN A 374 1.82 -9.44 -19.69
CA ASN A 374 3.16 -9.53 -19.15
C ASN A 374 3.85 -10.84 -19.57
N VAL A 375 3.18 -11.98 -19.40
CA VAL A 375 3.64 -13.30 -19.84
C VAL A 375 3.87 -13.32 -21.34
N SER A 376 2.94 -12.81 -22.15
CA SER A 376 3.09 -12.72 -23.61
C SER A 376 4.32 -11.90 -24.03
N ARG A 377 4.56 -10.76 -23.36
CA ARG A 377 5.75 -9.94 -23.59
C ARG A 377 7.04 -10.70 -23.26
N LEU A 378 7.09 -11.41 -22.13
CA LEU A 378 8.25 -12.21 -21.76
C LEU A 378 8.45 -13.40 -22.69
N SER A 379 7.40 -14.16 -23.00
CA SER A 379 7.42 -15.28 -23.94
C SER A 379 7.91 -14.85 -25.33
N LYS A 380 7.56 -13.66 -25.80
CA LYS A 380 8.09 -13.12 -27.07
C LYS A 380 9.61 -12.93 -27.00
N LYS A 381 10.13 -12.33 -25.93
CA LYS A 381 11.57 -12.13 -25.75
C LYS A 381 12.32 -13.44 -25.60
N ILE A 382 11.79 -14.38 -24.81
CA ILE A 382 12.35 -15.73 -24.69
C ILE A 382 12.40 -16.40 -26.06
N LYS A 383 11.31 -16.32 -26.84
CA LYS A 383 11.30 -16.82 -28.22
C LYS A 383 12.37 -16.16 -29.09
N GLU A 384 12.60 -14.85 -28.98
CA GLU A 384 13.66 -14.14 -29.71
C GLU A 384 15.07 -14.63 -29.31
N VAL A 385 15.33 -14.83 -28.01
CA VAL A 385 16.62 -15.36 -27.52
C VAL A 385 16.86 -16.78 -28.03
N ILE A 386 15.88 -17.67 -27.86
CA ILE A 386 15.91 -19.05 -28.36
C ILE A 386 16.10 -19.06 -29.87
N TRP A 387 15.37 -18.21 -30.59
CA TRP A 387 15.44 -18.13 -32.05
C TRP A 387 16.85 -17.82 -32.54
N ASN A 388 17.50 -16.81 -31.94
CA ASN A 388 18.88 -16.47 -32.28
C ASN A 388 19.85 -17.62 -31.99
N GLN A 389 19.66 -18.32 -30.87
CA GLN A 389 20.49 -19.46 -30.51
C GLN A 389 20.28 -20.66 -31.45
N LEU A 390 19.04 -20.92 -31.89
CA LEU A 390 18.72 -21.95 -32.89
C LEU A 390 19.40 -21.67 -34.23
N TRP A 391 19.33 -20.42 -34.71
CA TRP A 391 20.03 -20.01 -35.94
C TRP A 391 21.54 -20.17 -35.82
N ASN A 392 22.13 -19.76 -34.70
CA ASN A 392 23.58 -19.92 -34.46
C ASN A 392 23.98 -21.41 -34.46
N ASN A 393 23.21 -22.27 -33.79
CA ASN A 393 23.46 -23.71 -33.77
C ASN A 393 23.34 -24.32 -35.16
N PHE A 394 22.30 -23.92 -35.91
CA PHE A 394 22.11 -24.34 -37.30
C PHE A 394 23.28 -23.91 -38.18
N GLU A 395 23.75 -22.67 -38.08
CA GLU A 395 24.87 -22.18 -38.88
C GLU A 395 26.19 -22.91 -38.60
N ILE A 396 26.44 -23.26 -37.34
CA ILE A 396 27.64 -24.03 -36.96
C ILE A 396 27.59 -25.41 -37.62
N ASP A 397 26.47 -26.12 -37.50
CA ASP A 397 26.31 -27.44 -38.11
C ASP A 397 26.35 -27.35 -39.63
N PHE A 398 25.69 -26.35 -40.22
CA PHE A 398 25.73 -26.10 -41.66
C PHE A 398 27.16 -25.89 -42.17
N LYS A 399 27.99 -25.11 -41.45
CA LYS A 399 29.42 -24.93 -41.79
C LYS A 399 30.17 -26.26 -41.71
N ASN A 400 29.93 -27.06 -40.67
CA ASN A 400 30.57 -28.37 -40.50
C ASN A 400 30.22 -29.34 -41.63
N PHE A 401 28.93 -29.47 -41.98
CA PHE A 401 28.50 -30.34 -43.08
C PHE A 401 28.96 -29.83 -44.45
N LYS A 402 29.04 -28.51 -44.65
CA LYS A 402 29.57 -27.90 -45.88
C LYS A 402 31.07 -28.18 -46.05
N LEU A 403 31.86 -28.15 -44.97
CA LEU A 403 33.29 -28.50 -45.03
C LEU A 403 33.51 -29.98 -45.37
N SER A 404 32.63 -30.85 -44.89
CA SER A 404 32.65 -32.30 -45.16
C SER A 404 32.24 -32.64 -46.60
N ASN A 405 31.36 -31.85 -47.24
CA ASN A 405 30.87 -32.10 -48.60
C ASN A 405 31.15 -30.91 -49.55
N LYS A 406 32.36 -30.85 -50.10
CA LYS A 406 32.81 -29.75 -50.99
C LYS A 406 32.19 -29.73 -52.39
N ASN A 407 31.53 -30.82 -52.82
CA ASN A 407 31.02 -31.00 -54.20
C ASN A 407 29.49 -30.81 -54.36
N ILE A 408 28.79 -30.26 -53.37
CA ILE A 408 27.32 -30.06 -53.44
C ILE A 408 27.02 -28.64 -53.95
N ASP A 409 26.17 -28.53 -54.97
CA ASP A 409 25.65 -27.25 -55.43
C ASP A 409 24.70 -26.66 -54.38
N LEU A 410 24.99 -25.43 -53.95
CA LEU A 410 24.28 -24.70 -52.89
C LEU A 410 22.99 -24.02 -53.38
N PHE A 411 22.66 -24.13 -54.67
CA PHE A 411 21.47 -23.51 -55.27
C PHE A 411 20.50 -24.50 -55.90
N ASP A 412 20.80 -25.80 -55.78
CA ASP A 412 19.89 -26.89 -56.14
C ASP A 412 18.92 -27.15 -54.97
N LEU A 413 17.76 -26.50 -55.06
CA LEU A 413 16.73 -26.51 -54.03
C LEU A 413 15.68 -27.56 -54.34
N ASN A 414 15.24 -28.30 -53.32
CA ASN A 414 14.11 -29.22 -53.42
C ASN A 414 12.75 -28.47 -53.47
N ASP A 415 11.65 -29.21 -53.52
CA ASP A 415 10.27 -28.68 -53.52
C ASP A 415 9.92 -27.82 -52.29
N GLU A 416 10.67 -27.97 -51.20
CA GLU A 416 10.53 -27.16 -49.97
C GLU A 416 11.47 -25.94 -49.95
N ASN A 417 12.16 -25.64 -51.06
CA ASN A 417 13.17 -24.57 -51.17
C ASN A 417 14.38 -24.73 -50.24
N LEU A 418 14.78 -25.97 -49.95
CA LEU A 418 15.91 -26.32 -49.09
C LEU A 418 16.99 -27.06 -49.88
N ASN A 419 18.26 -26.84 -49.53
CA ASN A 419 19.38 -27.59 -50.10
C ASN A 419 19.55 -28.95 -49.40
N ALA A 420 20.26 -29.88 -50.05
CA ALA A 420 20.59 -31.19 -49.45
C ALA A 420 21.39 -31.09 -48.14
N ILE A 421 22.20 -30.04 -47.96
CA ILE A 421 22.92 -29.78 -46.69
C ILE A 421 21.95 -29.30 -45.61
N ASP A 422 20.96 -28.47 -45.96
CA ASP A 422 19.98 -27.96 -44.99
C ASP A 422 19.16 -29.12 -44.40
N LEU A 423 18.68 -30.05 -45.23
CA LEU A 423 17.98 -31.25 -44.77
C LEU A 423 18.84 -32.11 -43.84
N LYS A 424 20.12 -32.31 -44.18
CA LYS A 424 21.06 -33.06 -43.34
C LYS A 424 21.28 -32.40 -41.97
N VAL A 425 21.33 -31.07 -41.91
CA VAL A 425 21.45 -30.35 -40.63
C VAL A 425 20.17 -30.48 -39.81
N LEU A 426 19.00 -30.36 -40.43
CA LEU A 426 17.72 -30.52 -39.74
C LEU A 426 17.52 -31.93 -39.18
N GLU A 427 17.99 -32.96 -39.88
CA GLU A 427 17.85 -34.36 -39.45
C GLU A 427 18.97 -34.85 -38.52
N LYS A 428 20.22 -34.41 -38.75
CA LYS A 428 21.43 -34.98 -38.11
C LYS A 428 22.39 -33.94 -37.55
N GLY A 429 21.97 -32.68 -37.45
CA GLY A 429 22.76 -31.62 -36.82
C GLY A 429 22.98 -31.92 -35.35
N GLU A 430 24.23 -32.05 -34.92
CA GLU A 430 24.57 -32.35 -33.53
C GLU A 430 24.23 -31.19 -32.60
N LYS A 431 24.47 -29.94 -33.01
CA LYS A 431 24.16 -28.76 -32.20
C LYS A 431 22.73 -28.28 -32.40
N PHE A 432 22.22 -28.33 -33.63
CA PHE A 432 20.86 -27.95 -33.93
C PHE A 432 19.88 -28.95 -33.33
N GLY A 433 20.08 -30.26 -33.51
CA GLY A 433 19.14 -31.30 -33.05
C GLY A 433 19.00 -31.37 -31.52
N ASN A 434 20.02 -30.95 -30.78
CA ASN A 434 19.95 -30.88 -29.32
C ASN A 434 19.10 -29.69 -28.86
N LEU A 435 18.14 -29.96 -27.95
CA LEU A 435 17.36 -28.92 -27.29
C LEU A 435 18.26 -28.01 -26.47
N ILE A 436 17.96 -26.71 -26.49
CA ILE A 436 18.69 -25.71 -25.70
C ILE A 436 18.48 -25.99 -24.22
N ILE A 437 17.23 -26.26 -23.82
CA ILE A 437 16.90 -26.66 -22.45
C ILE A 437 16.80 -28.18 -22.37
N LYS A 438 17.78 -28.81 -21.72
CA LYS A 438 17.82 -30.25 -21.49
C LYS A 438 16.93 -30.62 -20.31
N THR A 439 15.63 -30.69 -20.54
CA THR A 439 14.65 -31.18 -19.55
C THR A 439 13.94 -32.41 -20.08
N GLN A 440 13.74 -33.42 -19.22
CA GLN A 440 12.97 -34.61 -19.57
C GLN A 440 11.51 -34.24 -19.86
N ASN A 441 10.88 -34.97 -20.78
CA ASN A 441 9.48 -34.76 -21.11
C ASN A 441 8.59 -35.16 -19.93
N LEU A 442 7.56 -34.37 -19.66
CA LEU A 442 6.45 -34.80 -18.83
C LEU A 442 5.68 -35.90 -19.58
N ASP A 443 5.15 -36.87 -18.84
CA ASP A 443 4.26 -37.85 -19.43
C ASP A 443 3.01 -37.13 -19.99
N PRO A 444 2.68 -37.30 -21.29
CA PRO A 444 1.47 -36.71 -21.88
C PRO A 444 0.19 -37.09 -21.11
N MET A 445 0.13 -38.25 -20.46
CA MET A 445 -1.05 -38.66 -19.68
C MET A 445 -1.22 -37.85 -18.39
N GLU A 446 -0.13 -37.48 -17.73
CA GLU A 446 -0.17 -36.57 -16.57
C GLU A 446 -0.53 -35.14 -16.99
N THR A 447 -0.03 -34.72 -18.15
CA THR A 447 -0.23 -33.36 -18.67
C THR A 447 -1.71 -33.09 -18.98
N SER A 448 -2.44 -34.09 -19.47
CA SER A 448 -3.88 -34.00 -19.73
C SER A 448 -4.72 -33.91 -18.44
N LYS A 449 -4.41 -34.73 -17.42
CA LYS A 449 -5.13 -34.67 -16.12
C LYS A 449 -4.94 -33.34 -15.40
N LEU A 450 -3.74 -32.77 -15.49
CA LEU A 450 -3.44 -31.44 -14.95
C LEU A 450 -4.22 -30.32 -15.64
N ALA A 451 -4.43 -30.42 -16.96
CA ALA A 451 -5.18 -29.42 -17.73
C ALA A 451 -6.67 -29.39 -17.36
N GLU A 452 -7.23 -30.49 -16.85
CA GLU A 452 -8.63 -30.59 -16.44
C GLU A 452 -8.93 -29.84 -15.12
N THR A 453 -7.91 -29.55 -14.30
CA THR A 453 -8.12 -29.00 -12.93
C THR A 453 -8.47 -27.51 -12.85
N ASN A 454 -8.39 -26.76 -13.95
CA ASN A 454 -8.73 -25.33 -14.07
C ASN A 454 -8.24 -24.44 -12.91
N ILE A 455 -7.03 -24.68 -12.41
CA ILE A 455 -6.39 -23.90 -11.35
C ILE A 455 -5.72 -22.66 -11.95
N LEU A 456 -6.12 -21.47 -11.47
CA LEU A 456 -5.70 -20.17 -12.03
C LEU A 456 -4.72 -19.38 -11.15
N GLU A 457 -4.43 -19.86 -9.94
CA GLU A 457 -3.54 -19.18 -8.98
C GLU A 457 -3.91 -17.69 -8.79
N LEU A 458 -5.19 -17.45 -8.49
CA LEU A 458 -5.72 -16.14 -8.14
C LEU A 458 -5.50 -15.85 -6.65
N PRO A 459 -5.02 -14.67 -6.25
CA PRO A 459 -4.98 -14.25 -4.85
C PRO A 459 -6.36 -14.32 -4.15
N THR A 460 -6.37 -14.62 -2.84
CA THR A 460 -7.62 -14.85 -2.09
C THR A 460 -8.54 -13.63 -2.02
N ASP A 461 -7.99 -12.41 -2.11
CA ASP A 461 -8.74 -11.15 -2.11
C ASP A 461 -9.58 -10.95 -3.39
N ILE A 462 -9.24 -11.63 -4.48
CA ILE A 462 -9.99 -11.56 -5.76
C ILE A 462 -10.74 -12.86 -6.10
N CYS A 463 -10.60 -13.90 -5.27
CA CYS A 463 -11.38 -15.13 -5.41
C CYS A 463 -12.82 -14.93 -4.92
N ILE A 464 -13.76 -15.54 -5.65
CA ILE A 464 -15.14 -15.71 -5.21
C ILE A 464 -15.26 -17.03 -4.46
N THR A 465 -15.69 -16.95 -3.21
CA THR A 465 -15.86 -18.11 -2.34
C THR A 465 -17.29 -18.66 -2.40
N GLN A 466 -17.47 -19.95 -2.09
CA GLN A 466 -18.81 -20.55 -1.99
C GLN A 466 -19.69 -19.80 -0.97
N LYS A 467 -19.11 -19.38 0.17
CA LYS A 467 -19.85 -18.61 1.19
C LYS A 467 -20.43 -17.30 0.65
N GLU A 468 -19.68 -16.59 -0.20
CA GLU A 468 -20.14 -15.34 -0.81
C GLU A 468 -21.26 -15.59 -1.82
N ILE A 469 -21.18 -16.70 -2.57
CA ILE A 469 -22.23 -17.13 -3.48
C ILE A 469 -23.49 -17.48 -2.68
N ASP A 470 -23.38 -18.32 -1.65
CA ASP A 470 -24.51 -18.73 -0.80
C ASP A 470 -25.18 -17.49 -0.17
N THR A 471 -24.39 -16.57 0.39
CA THR A 471 -24.90 -15.33 0.99
C THR A 471 -25.59 -14.43 -0.04
N PHE A 472 -25.05 -14.35 -1.27
CA PHE A 472 -25.68 -13.59 -2.35
C PHE A 472 -27.01 -14.22 -2.78
N GLU A 473 -27.05 -15.54 -2.96
CA GLU A 473 -28.27 -16.25 -3.36
C GLU A 473 -29.38 -16.14 -2.31
N GLU A 474 -29.01 -16.24 -1.02
CA GLU A 474 -29.94 -16.03 0.11
C GLU A 474 -30.52 -14.61 0.15
N LEU A 475 -29.69 -13.58 -0.07
CA LEU A 475 -30.13 -12.18 -0.01
C LEU A 475 -30.89 -11.73 -1.25
N THR A 476 -30.59 -12.30 -2.41
CA THR A 476 -31.13 -11.83 -3.70
C THR A 476 -32.26 -12.69 -4.25
N ASN A 477 -32.46 -13.90 -3.73
CA ASN A 477 -33.32 -14.94 -4.32
C ASN A 477 -33.04 -15.17 -5.82
N SER A 478 -31.83 -14.82 -6.27
CA SER A 478 -31.39 -14.92 -7.67
C SER A 478 -30.19 -15.85 -7.69
N LYS A 479 -30.15 -16.77 -8.66
CA LYS A 479 -28.99 -17.64 -8.84
C LYS A 479 -27.81 -16.85 -9.32
N PHE A 480 -26.63 -17.12 -8.76
CA PHE A 480 -25.39 -16.53 -9.24
C PHE A 480 -24.84 -17.39 -10.39
N ASP A 481 -24.62 -16.79 -11.56
CA ASP A 481 -24.23 -17.53 -12.77
C ASP A 481 -22.78 -18.05 -12.75
N ASN A 482 -21.96 -17.65 -11.78
CA ASN A 482 -20.56 -18.07 -11.67
C ASN A 482 -20.37 -19.16 -10.62
N TYR A 483 -19.47 -20.10 -10.92
CA TYR A 483 -19.00 -21.11 -9.97
C TYR A 483 -17.95 -20.51 -9.02
N PRO A 484 -17.78 -21.08 -7.81
CA PRO A 484 -16.69 -20.71 -6.90
C PRO A 484 -15.33 -20.93 -7.58
N ASP A 485 -14.38 -20.04 -7.32
CA ASP A 485 -13.03 -20.17 -7.87
C ASP A 485 -12.28 -21.32 -7.18
N ASN A 486 -11.57 -22.15 -7.97
CA ASN A 486 -10.71 -23.20 -7.42
C ASN A 486 -9.45 -22.56 -6.80
N LYS A 487 -9.25 -22.78 -5.50
CA LYS A 487 -8.11 -22.28 -4.73
C LYS A 487 -6.99 -23.30 -4.50
N ASP A 488 -7.17 -24.52 -5.00
CA ASP A 488 -6.15 -25.55 -4.96
C ASP A 488 -4.91 -25.08 -5.74
N TRP A 489 -3.76 -25.68 -5.44
CA TRP A 489 -2.51 -25.36 -6.11
C TRP A 489 -1.71 -26.62 -6.42
N ILE A 490 -0.85 -26.52 -7.43
CA ILE A 490 -0.15 -27.68 -8.00
C ILE A 490 1.35 -27.53 -7.81
N PHE A 491 1.98 -28.53 -7.19
CA PHE A 491 3.42 -28.67 -7.10
C PHE A 491 3.94 -29.79 -8.01
N LYS A 492 4.90 -29.46 -8.88
CA LYS A 492 5.60 -30.44 -9.73
C LYS A 492 6.97 -29.91 -10.13
N CYS A 493 8.02 -30.50 -9.58
CA CYS A 493 9.39 -30.05 -9.77
C CYS A 493 10.20 -30.95 -10.72
N SER A 494 11.24 -30.39 -11.35
CA SER A 494 12.17 -31.09 -12.25
C SER A 494 13.07 -32.12 -11.56
N CYS A 495 13.29 -32.00 -10.24
CA CYS A 495 14.08 -32.96 -9.46
C CYS A 495 13.31 -34.25 -9.13
N HIS A 496 11.99 -34.26 -9.29
CA HIS A 496 11.12 -35.38 -8.91
C HIS A 496 10.17 -35.71 -10.07
N LEU A 497 10.74 -36.18 -11.16
CA LEU A 497 10.01 -36.49 -12.38
C LEU A 497 9.12 -37.73 -12.23
N ASP A 498 9.57 -38.72 -11.44
CA ASP A 498 8.89 -40.00 -11.25
C ASP A 498 7.66 -39.92 -10.33
N LEU A 499 7.52 -38.82 -9.57
CA LEU A 499 6.40 -38.62 -8.64
C LEU A 499 5.26 -37.86 -9.31
N PRO A 500 3.99 -38.25 -9.13
CA PRO A 500 2.88 -37.50 -9.72
C PRO A 500 2.84 -36.05 -9.19
N PRO A 501 2.23 -35.12 -9.94
CA PRO A 501 1.98 -33.77 -9.45
C PRO A 501 1.19 -33.82 -8.14
N ILE A 502 1.66 -33.08 -7.14
CA ILE A 502 0.97 -32.93 -5.86
C ILE A 502 -0.06 -31.82 -6.04
N VAL A 503 -1.33 -32.13 -5.82
CA VAL A 503 -2.42 -31.15 -5.77
C VAL A 503 -2.80 -31.00 -4.30
N THR A 504 -2.62 -29.80 -3.77
CA THR A 504 -2.89 -29.51 -2.36
C THR A 504 -4.12 -28.61 -2.25
N ASN A 505 -5.06 -29.02 -1.41
CA ASN A 505 -6.29 -28.27 -1.16
C ASN A 505 -6.06 -27.11 -0.19
N GLU A 506 -6.91 -26.08 -0.26
CA GLU A 506 -6.84 -24.91 0.64
C GLU A 506 -6.92 -25.28 2.13
N ASN A 507 -7.59 -26.40 2.47
CA ASN A 507 -7.86 -26.83 3.83
C ASN A 507 -6.84 -27.84 4.38
N GLU A 508 -5.88 -28.25 3.57
CA GLU A 508 -4.90 -29.27 3.96
C GLU A 508 -3.83 -28.64 4.87
N LYS A 509 -3.77 -29.10 6.13
CA LYS A 509 -2.84 -28.54 7.14
C LYS A 509 -1.44 -29.13 7.02
N ASP A 510 -1.35 -30.37 6.54
CA ASP A 510 -0.10 -31.10 6.40
C ASP A 510 0.40 -30.94 4.96
N LEU A 511 1.38 -30.05 4.79
CA LEU A 511 2.09 -29.91 3.52
C LEU A 511 3.09 -31.04 3.36
N ASP A 512 3.22 -31.55 2.13
CA ASP A 512 4.22 -32.57 1.79
C ASP A 512 5.64 -32.09 2.17
N GLU A 513 6.45 -32.98 2.75
CA GLU A 513 7.85 -32.72 3.11
C GLU A 513 8.67 -32.20 1.93
N MET A 514 8.29 -32.57 0.71
CA MET A 514 8.93 -32.10 -0.52
C MET A 514 8.79 -30.60 -0.77
N VAL A 515 7.78 -29.96 -0.18
CA VAL A 515 7.51 -28.51 -0.33
C VAL A 515 8.08 -27.75 0.87
N LEU A 516 8.06 -28.35 2.06
CA LEU A 516 8.49 -27.73 3.29
C LEU A 516 9.98 -27.34 3.25
N ASN A 517 10.30 -26.18 3.82
CA ASN A 517 11.67 -25.66 3.94
C ASN A 517 12.42 -25.48 2.61
N HIS A 518 11.72 -25.43 1.49
CA HIS A 518 12.30 -25.17 0.18
C HIS A 518 11.71 -23.90 -0.43
N GLU A 519 12.57 -23.13 -1.11
CA GLU A 519 12.14 -21.98 -1.90
C GLU A 519 11.42 -22.48 -3.15
N ILE A 520 10.13 -22.17 -3.22
CA ILE A 520 9.28 -22.51 -4.36
C ILE A 520 8.92 -21.26 -5.16
N ILE A 521 8.69 -21.46 -6.45
CA ILE A 521 8.32 -20.42 -7.41
C ILE A 521 7.18 -20.92 -8.30
N CYS A 522 6.25 -20.03 -8.65
CA CYS A 522 5.14 -20.34 -9.54
C CYS A 522 5.47 -19.94 -10.99
N CYS A 523 5.28 -20.85 -11.94
CA CYS A 523 5.32 -20.52 -13.36
C CYS A 523 4.09 -19.71 -13.77
N ASP A 524 4.27 -18.48 -14.25
CA ASP A 524 3.17 -17.60 -14.64
C ASP A 524 2.50 -18.01 -15.98
N LEU A 525 3.07 -19.00 -16.69
CA LEU A 525 2.47 -19.55 -17.92
C LEU A 525 1.61 -20.81 -17.68
N CYS A 526 2.05 -21.72 -16.80
CA CYS A 526 1.36 -22.99 -16.56
C CYS A 526 0.82 -23.17 -15.14
N TYR A 527 1.01 -22.18 -14.28
CA TYR A 527 0.50 -22.11 -12.90
C TYR A 527 1.00 -23.23 -11.96
N LYS A 528 2.10 -23.89 -12.31
CA LYS A 528 2.72 -24.92 -11.48
C LYS A 528 3.81 -24.34 -10.59
N TRP A 529 3.81 -24.75 -9.33
CA TRP A 529 4.86 -24.48 -8.37
C TRP A 529 6.00 -25.48 -8.48
N GLN A 530 7.22 -24.97 -8.38
CA GLN A 530 8.46 -25.74 -8.51
C GLN A 530 9.51 -25.22 -7.55
N HIS A 531 10.51 -26.02 -7.22
CA HIS A 531 11.67 -25.49 -6.49
C HIS A 531 12.44 -24.50 -7.36
N TRP A 532 12.80 -23.36 -6.78
CA TRP A 532 13.64 -22.36 -7.44
C TRP A 532 15.05 -22.91 -7.72
N ASN A 533 15.60 -23.66 -6.78
CA ASN A 533 16.95 -24.21 -6.88
C ASN A 533 17.07 -25.34 -7.92
N CYS A 534 15.96 -25.95 -8.34
CA CYS A 534 15.95 -27.03 -9.33
C CYS A 534 15.79 -26.52 -10.78
N GLN A 535 15.73 -25.20 -10.99
CA GLN A 535 15.73 -24.62 -12.32
C GLN A 535 17.12 -24.73 -12.96
N SER A 536 17.15 -25.11 -14.23
CA SER A 536 18.41 -25.30 -14.97
C SER A 536 19.14 -23.97 -15.15
N ASP A 537 20.47 -24.01 -15.17
CA ASP A 537 21.27 -22.80 -15.35
C ASP A 537 20.99 -22.16 -16.71
N GLU A 538 20.74 -22.96 -17.75
CA GLU A 538 20.32 -22.48 -19.07
C GLU A 538 19.00 -21.72 -19.01
N THR A 539 18.05 -22.17 -18.17
CA THR A 539 16.78 -21.46 -17.99
C THR A 539 16.97 -20.13 -17.26
N LYS A 540 17.78 -20.13 -16.18
CA LYS A 540 18.12 -18.88 -15.48
C LYS A 540 18.81 -17.90 -16.41
N GLU A 541 19.71 -18.38 -17.26
CA GLU A 541 20.42 -17.59 -18.26
C GLU A 541 19.45 -16.98 -19.31
N ILE A 542 18.58 -17.79 -19.92
CA ILE A 542 17.57 -17.31 -20.90
C ILE A 542 16.63 -16.27 -20.27
N LEU A 543 16.19 -16.51 -19.04
CA LEU A 543 15.35 -15.57 -18.29
C LEU A 543 16.10 -14.27 -17.98
N SER A 544 17.39 -14.35 -17.65
CA SER A 544 18.24 -13.18 -17.40
C SER A 544 18.43 -12.31 -18.65
N PHE A 545 18.61 -12.91 -19.83
CA PHE A 545 18.69 -12.16 -21.10
C PHE A 545 17.37 -11.50 -21.48
N SER A 546 16.26 -12.08 -21.05
CA SER A 546 14.91 -11.60 -21.36
C SER A 546 14.48 -10.43 -20.45
N ASN A 547 15.07 -10.31 -19.26
CA ASN A 547 14.79 -9.28 -18.27
C ASN A 547 15.90 -8.22 -18.20
N LYS A 548 15.54 -6.93 -18.33
CA LYS A 548 16.52 -5.83 -18.43
C LYS A 548 16.92 -5.19 -17.09
N GLN A 549 16.39 -5.67 -15.96
CA GLN A 549 16.62 -5.10 -14.62
C GLN A 549 17.14 -6.19 -13.66
N SER A 550 17.79 -5.80 -12.57
CA SER A 550 18.16 -6.72 -11.48
C SER A 550 16.89 -7.35 -10.93
N VAL A 551 16.66 -8.61 -11.28
CA VAL A 551 15.38 -9.27 -11.09
C VAL A 551 15.35 -10.02 -9.78
N GLU A 552 14.49 -9.58 -8.88
CA GLU A 552 13.96 -10.44 -7.83
C GLU A 552 12.74 -11.20 -8.39
N TYR A 553 12.83 -12.52 -8.38
CA TYR A 553 11.70 -13.41 -8.63
C TYR A 553 10.92 -13.62 -7.34
N ALA A 554 9.60 -13.79 -7.45
CA ALA A 554 8.75 -13.99 -6.29
C ALA A 554 8.82 -15.45 -5.80
N THR A 555 9.85 -15.77 -5.02
CA THR A 555 10.02 -17.06 -4.34
C THR A 555 9.33 -17.06 -2.99
N VAL A 556 8.80 -18.20 -2.58
CA VAL A 556 8.09 -18.40 -1.30
C VAL A 556 8.76 -19.55 -0.54
N LEU A 557 8.93 -19.39 0.77
CA LEU A 557 9.41 -20.46 1.65
C LEU A 557 8.23 -21.02 2.46
N MET A 558 7.95 -22.31 2.29
CA MET A 558 6.86 -23.00 2.99
C MET A 558 7.34 -23.61 4.31
N GLY A 559 6.47 -23.72 5.32
CA GLY A 559 6.78 -24.34 6.62
C GLY A 559 7.41 -23.42 7.67
N THR A 560 7.84 -22.21 7.30
CA THR A 560 8.22 -21.19 8.27
C THR A 560 7.04 -20.25 8.53
N ASN A 561 6.79 -19.89 9.78
CA ASN A 561 5.90 -18.79 10.16
C ASN A 561 6.53 -17.43 9.80
N SER A 562 7.05 -17.34 8.57
CA SER A 562 7.72 -16.18 8.05
C SER A 562 6.67 -15.10 7.81
N THR A 563 6.60 -14.17 8.75
CA THR A 563 5.91 -12.89 8.69
C THR A 563 6.59 -11.94 7.69
N VAL A 564 6.90 -12.45 6.49
CA VAL A 564 7.65 -11.71 5.47
C VAL A 564 6.72 -10.73 4.77
N LEU A 565 6.80 -9.49 5.25
CA LEU A 565 6.82 -8.26 4.46
C LEU A 565 5.60 -7.95 3.56
N LEU A 566 4.40 -7.82 4.13
CA LEU A 566 3.37 -6.93 3.56
C LEU A 566 3.68 -5.45 3.86
N ASN A 567 4.92 -5.02 3.57
CA ASN A 567 5.38 -3.64 3.73
C ASN A 567 5.71 -2.99 2.38
N THR A 568 5.02 -3.34 1.28
CA THR A 568 5.05 -2.52 0.06
C THR A 568 4.04 -1.38 0.16
N ARG A 569 4.49 -0.28 0.79
CA ARG A 569 3.88 1.06 0.71
C ARG A 569 3.94 1.59 -0.72
N ARG A 570 2.99 1.23 -1.61
CA ARG A 570 2.68 2.05 -2.81
C ARG A 570 1.42 1.57 -3.55
N THR A 571 0.24 1.82 -3.00
CA THR A 571 -1.01 2.07 -3.76
C THR A 571 -2.15 2.50 -2.81
N LEU A 572 -2.00 3.65 -2.16
CA LEU A 572 -3.12 4.31 -1.47
C LEU A 572 -3.82 5.25 -2.46
N ARG A 573 -4.72 4.69 -3.29
CA ARG A 573 -5.71 5.52 -3.97
C ARG A 573 -7.08 4.90 -4.17
N ASN A 574 -7.39 3.73 -3.59
CA ASN A 574 -8.72 3.13 -3.73
C ASN A 574 -9.13 2.16 -2.60
N ARG A 575 -8.63 2.35 -1.38
CA ARG A 575 -9.13 1.56 -0.24
C ARG A 575 -10.28 2.35 0.39
N ASN A 576 -11.51 2.02 0.02
CA ASN A 576 -12.69 2.38 0.82
C ASN A 576 -12.51 1.72 2.20
N GLU A 577 -12.61 2.55 3.24
CA GLU A 577 -12.34 2.23 4.64
C GLU A 577 -13.58 1.66 5.33
N ASP A 578 -14.18 0.61 4.77
CA ASP A 578 -15.28 -0.10 5.42
C ASP A 578 -14.80 -1.49 5.87
N LYS A 579 -14.71 -1.64 7.20
CA LYS A 579 -14.65 -2.90 7.96
C LYS A 579 -13.80 -4.01 7.31
N GLU A 580 -12.49 -3.96 7.53
CA GLU A 580 -11.68 -5.17 7.43
C GLU A 580 -12.01 -6.09 8.61
N GLU A 581 -13.10 -6.86 8.45
CA GLU A 581 -13.06 -8.25 8.90
C GLU A 581 -11.72 -8.80 8.42
N LYS A 582 -10.86 -9.15 9.36
CA LYS A 582 -9.63 -9.88 9.07
C LYS A 582 -10.06 -11.21 8.45
N MET A 583 -10.27 -11.24 7.13
CA MET A 583 -10.32 -12.47 6.35
C MET A 583 -9.09 -13.23 6.82
N GLN A 584 -9.32 -14.37 7.47
CA GLN A 584 -8.27 -15.28 7.90
C GLN A 584 -7.48 -15.64 6.64
N VAL A 585 -6.39 -14.91 6.37
CA VAL A 585 -5.51 -15.20 5.25
C VAL A 585 -4.97 -16.59 5.53
N ASN A 586 -5.43 -17.55 4.76
CA ASN A 586 -5.13 -18.94 4.97
C ASN A 586 -3.62 -19.12 4.82
N THR A 587 -2.93 -19.40 5.93
CA THR A 587 -1.47 -19.26 6.05
C THR A 587 -0.69 -20.33 5.27
N ASN A 588 -1.38 -21.22 4.55
CA ASN A 588 -0.78 -22.37 3.90
C ASN A 588 -0.79 -22.29 2.37
N ARG A 589 -1.36 -21.25 1.76
CA ARG A 589 -1.38 -21.10 0.30
C ARG A 589 -0.15 -20.31 -0.19
N PRO A 590 0.69 -20.85 -1.09
CA PRO A 590 1.87 -20.14 -1.59
C PRO A 590 1.53 -18.83 -2.32
N THR A 591 0.41 -18.79 -3.06
CA THR A 591 -0.04 -17.61 -3.82
C THR A 591 -0.30 -16.40 -2.93
N ASP A 592 -0.79 -16.59 -1.71
CA ASP A 592 -1.07 -15.50 -0.77
C ASP A 592 0.20 -15.00 -0.03
N LYS A 593 1.26 -15.83 0.01
CA LYS A 593 2.59 -15.46 0.53
C LYS A 593 3.50 -14.82 -0.52
N ARG A 594 3.17 -14.98 -1.80
CA ARG A 594 3.95 -14.45 -2.93
C ARG A 594 3.88 -12.93 -2.95
N THR A 595 5.00 -12.27 -3.22
CA THR A 595 5.01 -10.82 -3.52
C THR A 595 4.03 -10.50 -4.65
N ARG A 596 3.34 -9.36 -4.55
CA ARG A 596 2.25 -8.99 -5.46
C ARG A 596 2.68 -9.01 -6.92
N PHE A 597 1.77 -9.47 -7.79
CA PHE A 597 2.03 -9.53 -9.22
C PHE A 597 2.30 -8.13 -9.79
N GLY A 598 3.45 -7.96 -10.45
CA GLY A 598 3.91 -6.68 -10.98
C GLY A 598 5.00 -5.99 -10.15
N GLU A 599 5.18 -6.39 -8.89
CA GLU A 599 6.33 -5.94 -8.06
C GLU A 599 7.57 -6.81 -8.29
N CYS A 600 7.38 -8.09 -8.62
CA CYS A 600 8.44 -9.02 -9.00
C CYS A 600 8.40 -9.35 -10.49
N SER A 601 9.49 -9.94 -10.99
CA SER A 601 9.53 -10.39 -12.38
C SER A 601 8.76 -11.68 -12.59
N ILE A 602 8.29 -11.82 -13.83
CA ILE A 602 7.54 -12.97 -14.31
C ILE A 602 8.49 -14.15 -14.47
N PHE A 603 8.05 -15.33 -14.05
CA PHE A 603 8.80 -16.57 -14.18
C PHE A 603 8.11 -17.53 -15.15
N ILE A 604 8.89 -18.14 -16.04
CA ILE A 604 8.44 -19.18 -16.97
C ILE A 604 9.37 -20.38 -16.78
N CYS A 605 8.83 -21.54 -16.42
CA CYS A 605 9.62 -22.72 -16.05
C CYS A 605 10.27 -23.42 -17.25
N ASN A 606 11.23 -24.31 -16.96
CA ASN A 606 11.98 -25.09 -17.96
C ASN A 606 11.06 -25.79 -18.98
N TRP A 607 9.96 -26.43 -18.55
CA TRP A 607 9.03 -27.13 -19.45
C TRP A 607 8.29 -26.18 -20.39
N CYS A 608 7.86 -25.03 -19.88
CA CYS A 608 7.22 -24.02 -20.69
C CYS A 608 8.18 -23.45 -21.72
N ILE A 609 9.42 -23.15 -21.35
CA ILE A 609 10.40 -22.65 -22.30
C ILE A 609 10.75 -23.71 -23.36
N LYS A 610 10.88 -24.98 -22.95
CA LYS A 610 11.05 -26.11 -23.88
C LYS A 610 9.90 -26.20 -24.89
N SER A 611 8.65 -26.07 -24.45
CA SER A 611 7.49 -26.04 -25.35
C SER A 611 7.57 -24.86 -26.35
N LEU A 612 8.01 -23.68 -25.91
CA LEU A 612 8.24 -22.55 -26.82
C LEU A 612 9.36 -22.82 -27.83
N GLU A 613 10.40 -23.57 -27.45
CA GLU A 613 11.47 -23.99 -28.34
C GLU A 613 10.96 -25.00 -29.38
N GLU A 614 10.22 -26.03 -28.96
CA GLU A 614 9.61 -27.02 -29.85
C GLU A 614 8.67 -26.38 -30.87
N ASP A 615 7.85 -25.43 -30.43
CA ASP A 615 7.02 -24.61 -31.32
C ASP A 615 7.86 -23.91 -32.40
N LEU A 616 8.96 -23.26 -32.01
CA LEU A 616 9.83 -22.53 -32.94
C LEU A 616 10.48 -23.47 -33.96
N ARG A 617 10.99 -24.62 -33.50
CA ARG A 617 11.63 -25.64 -34.35
C ARG A 617 10.66 -26.24 -35.35
N ASN A 618 9.52 -26.73 -34.86
CA ASN A 618 8.58 -27.52 -35.64
C ASN A 618 7.74 -26.66 -36.58
N THR A 619 7.30 -25.48 -36.13
CA THR A 619 6.34 -24.66 -36.89
C THR A 619 6.97 -23.53 -37.69
N LYS A 620 8.07 -22.92 -37.20
CA LYS A 620 8.60 -21.67 -37.80
C LYS A 620 9.94 -21.83 -38.51
N PHE A 621 10.85 -22.64 -37.97
CA PHE A 621 12.22 -22.70 -38.44
C PHE A 621 12.34 -23.19 -39.89
N LYS A 622 11.72 -24.34 -40.20
CA LYS A 622 11.79 -24.93 -41.54
C LYS A 622 11.22 -24.01 -42.64
N PRO A 623 10.01 -23.42 -42.48
CA PRO A 623 9.49 -22.45 -43.46
C PRO A 623 10.36 -21.20 -43.65
N GLU A 624 10.89 -20.63 -42.56
CA GLU A 624 11.72 -19.42 -42.63
C GLU A 624 13.06 -19.68 -43.31
N LEU A 625 13.68 -20.84 -43.03
CA LEU A 625 14.89 -21.29 -43.73
C LEU A 625 14.66 -21.40 -45.24
N GLY A 626 13.55 -22.01 -45.68
CA GLY A 626 13.18 -22.09 -47.09
C GLY A 626 13.02 -20.70 -47.73
N ALA A 627 12.39 -19.76 -47.04
CA ALA A 627 12.24 -18.38 -47.51
C ALA A 627 13.60 -17.65 -47.64
N VAL A 628 14.51 -17.84 -46.67
CA VAL A 628 15.87 -17.27 -46.71
C VAL A 628 16.65 -17.84 -47.91
N ARG A 629 16.58 -19.16 -48.15
CA ARG A 629 17.25 -19.80 -49.29
C ARG A 629 16.70 -19.36 -50.63
N LEU A 630 15.37 -19.25 -50.77
CA LEU A 630 14.73 -18.73 -51.98
C LEU A 630 15.19 -17.29 -52.28
N LYS A 631 15.30 -16.44 -51.24
CA LYS A 631 15.83 -15.08 -51.37
C LYS A 631 17.30 -15.08 -51.80
N GLN A 632 18.13 -15.96 -51.25
CA GLN A 632 19.54 -16.10 -51.64
C GLN A 632 19.69 -16.56 -53.09
N LYS A 633 18.90 -17.55 -53.53
CA LYS A 633 18.86 -18.02 -54.93
C LYS A 633 18.46 -16.91 -55.89
N LYS A 634 17.37 -16.19 -55.58
CA LYS A 634 16.94 -15.03 -56.40
C LYS A 634 18.03 -13.96 -56.51
N GLN A 635 18.71 -13.64 -55.41
CA GLN A 635 19.83 -12.69 -55.43
C GLN A 635 21.02 -13.19 -56.24
N HIS A 636 21.31 -14.50 -56.19
CA HIS A 636 22.35 -15.13 -56.99
C HIS A 636 22.00 -15.06 -58.49
N ASP A 637 20.78 -15.43 -58.87
CA ASP A 637 20.30 -15.41 -60.25
C ASP A 637 20.28 -13.99 -60.81
N ASP A 638 19.89 -12.99 -60.02
CA ASP A 638 19.95 -11.57 -60.39
C ASP A 638 21.40 -11.10 -60.61
N ARG A 639 22.36 -11.55 -59.78
CA ARG A 639 23.79 -11.24 -59.97
C ARG A 639 24.33 -11.89 -61.23
N GLU A 640 24.00 -13.15 -61.49
CA GLU A 640 24.38 -13.88 -62.71
C GLU A 640 23.78 -13.23 -63.96
N ARG A 641 22.51 -12.82 -63.92
CA ARG A 641 21.84 -12.07 -64.99
C ARG A 641 22.55 -10.75 -65.29
N ARG A 642 22.90 -9.99 -64.24
CA ARG A 642 23.66 -8.73 -64.38
C ARG A 642 25.07 -8.97 -64.95
N LYS A 643 25.74 -10.06 -64.59
CA LYS A 643 27.05 -10.42 -65.17
C LYS A 643 26.92 -10.77 -66.65
N LYS A 644 25.92 -11.57 -67.03
CA LYS A 644 25.65 -11.93 -68.44
C LYS A 644 25.37 -10.70 -69.30
N ILE A 645 24.50 -9.79 -68.84
CA ILE A 645 24.22 -8.52 -69.53
C ILE A 645 25.49 -7.67 -69.67
N LYS A 646 26.34 -7.58 -68.63
CA LYS A 646 27.61 -6.84 -68.71
C LYS A 646 28.60 -7.47 -69.71
N LEU A 647 28.67 -8.80 -69.78
CA LEU A 647 29.52 -9.51 -70.74
C LEU A 647 29.01 -9.34 -72.18
N GLU A 648 27.69 -9.41 -72.39
CA GLU A 648 27.05 -9.21 -73.69
C GLU A 648 27.22 -7.76 -74.16
N LYS A 649 27.06 -6.78 -73.27
CA LYS A 649 27.34 -5.36 -73.56
C LYS A 649 28.79 -5.13 -73.96
N LYS A 650 29.76 -5.71 -73.22
CA LYS A 650 31.19 -5.66 -73.60
C LYS A 650 31.45 -6.29 -74.98
N ARG A 651 30.77 -7.38 -75.30
CA ARG A 651 30.91 -8.05 -76.61
C ARG A 651 30.39 -7.17 -77.76
N LEU A 652 29.27 -6.46 -77.55
CA LEU A 652 28.70 -5.53 -78.51
C LEU A 652 29.54 -4.25 -78.69
N GLU A 653 30.17 -3.75 -77.62
CA GLU A 653 31.11 -2.63 -77.69
C GLU A 653 32.39 -2.98 -78.46
N LEU A 654 32.92 -4.20 -78.30
CA LEU A 654 34.04 -4.68 -79.13
C LEU A 654 33.66 -4.80 -80.61
N SER A 655 32.46 -5.29 -80.95
CA SER A 655 32.03 -5.40 -82.35
C SER A 655 31.81 -4.04 -83.02
N ASN A 656 31.36 -3.02 -82.28
CA ASN A 656 31.17 -1.66 -82.81
C ASN A 656 32.49 -0.86 -82.94
N SER A 657 33.58 -1.32 -82.32
CA SER A 657 34.91 -0.70 -82.43
C SER A 657 35.73 -1.18 -83.63
N THR A 658 35.19 -2.06 -84.48
CA THR A 658 35.91 -2.67 -85.62
C THR A 658 35.34 -2.24 -86.98
N THR A 659 35.20 -0.94 -87.21
CA THR A 659 35.01 -0.37 -88.56
C THR A 659 35.94 0.84 -88.76
N PRO A 660 36.76 0.87 -89.82
CA PRO A 660 37.79 1.89 -90.02
C PRO A 660 37.25 3.20 -90.62
N ALA A 661 38.05 4.23 -90.44
CA ALA A 661 37.83 5.66 -90.70
C ALA A 661 37.25 6.07 -92.07
N GLY A 662 36.54 7.22 -92.08
CA GLY A 662 36.43 8.07 -93.27
C GLY A 662 35.39 9.21 -93.23
N SER A 663 35.84 10.44 -92.88
CA SER A 663 35.27 11.77 -93.23
C SER A 663 33.85 12.11 -92.71
N SER A 664 33.49 13.31 -92.23
CA SER A 664 33.91 14.67 -92.55
C SER A 664 33.47 15.67 -91.45
N THR A 665 34.06 16.86 -91.55
CA THR A 665 34.11 18.04 -90.70
C THR A 665 32.81 18.85 -90.55
N GLN A 666 32.56 19.43 -89.36
CA GLN A 666 32.10 20.81 -89.01
C GLN A 666 31.21 20.78 -87.73
N LEU A 667 31.67 21.20 -86.55
CA LEU A 667 31.90 22.56 -85.98
C LEU A 667 30.66 23.43 -85.72
N ASN A 668 30.28 23.53 -84.43
CA ASN A 668 29.87 24.71 -83.63
C ASN A 668 29.51 24.18 -82.23
N THR A 669 30.31 24.29 -81.15
CA THR A 669 30.88 25.44 -80.40
C THR A 669 29.83 26.37 -79.77
N VAL A 670 29.56 26.22 -78.46
CA VAL A 670 29.45 27.32 -77.47
C VAL A 670 29.80 26.81 -76.05
N MET A 671 30.98 27.27 -75.57
CA MET A 671 31.42 27.70 -74.23
C MET A 671 31.22 26.82 -72.96
N LYS A 672 32.31 26.39 -72.26
CA LYS A 672 33.13 27.10 -71.23
C LYS A 672 32.29 27.43 -69.96
N THR A 673 32.65 27.10 -68.71
CA THR A 673 33.96 27.05 -68.03
C THR A 673 33.95 26.15 -66.77
N ASP A 674 35.17 25.82 -66.38
CA ASP A 674 35.71 25.07 -65.23
C ASP A 674 35.29 25.45 -63.79
N SER A 675 35.42 24.42 -62.93
CA SER A 675 36.00 24.43 -61.56
C SER A 675 35.22 25.10 -60.41
N LEU A 676 35.20 24.61 -59.15
CA LEU A 676 35.95 23.58 -58.44
C LEU A 676 35.22 23.26 -57.10
N ASN A 677 35.51 22.07 -56.56
CA ASN A 677 35.42 21.64 -55.15
C ASN A 677 34.07 21.26 -54.52
N ASN A 678 33.83 19.95 -54.47
CA ASN A 678 33.53 19.32 -53.18
C ASN A 678 34.13 17.89 -53.13
N MET A 679 35.15 17.72 -52.27
CA MET A 679 35.70 16.42 -51.89
C MET A 679 34.75 15.77 -50.89
N GLN A 680 34.16 14.62 -51.24
CA GLN A 680 33.62 13.68 -50.26
C GLN A 680 33.91 12.24 -50.74
N THR A 681 34.96 11.66 -50.16
CA THR A 681 35.25 10.23 -50.19
C THR A 681 34.31 9.50 -49.24
N SER A 682 33.33 8.78 -49.77
CA SER A 682 32.49 7.85 -49.02
C SER A 682 33.12 6.45 -49.02
N VAL A 683 33.77 6.12 -47.91
CA VAL A 683 34.15 4.75 -47.54
C VAL A 683 32.88 4.04 -47.08
N SER A 684 32.52 2.94 -47.75
CA SER A 684 31.41 2.07 -47.33
C SER A 684 31.89 1.03 -46.31
N PRO A 685 31.23 0.89 -45.15
CA PRO A 685 31.67 0.02 -44.06
C PRO A 685 31.22 -1.44 -44.23
N THR A 686 32.12 -2.33 -43.85
CA THR A 686 31.93 -3.77 -43.66
C THR A 686 31.31 -4.02 -42.28
N PRO A 687 30.28 -4.86 -42.11
CA PRO A 687 29.82 -5.26 -40.79
C PRO A 687 30.62 -6.46 -40.30
N THR A 688 31.61 -6.21 -39.44
CA THR A 688 32.29 -7.23 -38.64
C THR A 688 31.56 -7.32 -37.30
N ILE A 689 30.89 -8.46 -37.05
CA ILE A 689 30.35 -8.82 -35.74
C ILE A 689 31.54 -9.24 -34.88
N GLY A 690 32.04 -8.29 -34.08
CA GLY A 690 33.05 -8.52 -33.05
C GLY A 690 32.38 -8.52 -31.69
N ILE A 691 32.34 -9.70 -31.08
CA ILE A 691 32.09 -9.89 -29.64
C ILE A 691 33.37 -9.44 -28.93
N ASN A 692 33.29 -8.40 -28.10
CA ASN A 692 34.31 -8.10 -27.09
C ASN A 692 33.66 -7.36 -25.92
N TYR A 693 33.68 -8.02 -24.75
CA TYR A 693 33.43 -7.42 -23.44
C TYR A 693 34.68 -6.67 -22.96
N PRO A 694 34.54 -5.56 -22.21
CA PRO A 694 35.58 -5.08 -21.32
C PRO A 694 35.26 -5.42 -19.84
N PRO A 695 36.28 -5.71 -19.00
CA PRO A 695 36.12 -5.89 -17.56
C PRO A 695 36.28 -4.58 -16.76
N PHE A 696 35.57 -4.54 -15.63
CA PHE A 696 35.73 -3.79 -14.36
C PHE A 696 36.55 -2.49 -14.30
N SER A 697 35.96 -1.46 -13.67
CA SER A 697 36.60 -0.76 -12.55
C SER A 697 35.58 -0.06 -11.64
N VAL A 698 35.71 -0.36 -10.36
CA VAL A 698 35.08 0.30 -9.22
C VAL A 698 35.90 1.54 -8.90
N ASN A 699 35.28 2.71 -8.77
CA ASN A 699 35.86 3.85 -8.08
C ASN A 699 34.82 4.48 -7.17
N THR A 700 35.01 4.20 -5.89
CA THR A 700 34.52 4.93 -4.73
C THR A 700 35.32 6.21 -4.55
N GLU A 701 34.66 7.36 -4.44
CA GLU A 701 35.16 8.45 -3.59
C GLU A 701 33.99 9.38 -3.17
N PRO A 702 33.88 9.75 -1.88
CA PRO A 702 32.86 10.64 -1.35
C PRO A 702 33.41 12.04 -1.03
N SER A 703 32.64 13.11 -1.25
CA SER A 703 32.84 14.41 -0.57
C SER A 703 31.69 15.41 -0.87
N PRO A 704 31.55 16.52 -0.13
CA PRO A 704 30.62 16.62 1.00
C PRO A 704 29.62 17.77 0.85
N ASN A 705 28.58 17.74 1.69
CA ASN A 705 27.69 18.88 1.96
C ASN A 705 28.46 20.10 2.49
N PRO A 706 28.01 21.32 2.15
CA PRO A 706 28.12 22.46 3.05
C PRO A 706 26.76 22.81 3.69
N ILE A 707 26.85 23.11 4.98
CA ILE A 707 25.80 23.59 5.89
C ILE A 707 25.70 25.13 5.82
N ALA A 708 24.46 25.63 5.97
CA ALA A 708 24.02 26.98 6.39
C ALA A 708 24.28 28.17 5.43
N HIS A 709 23.42 29.19 5.31
CA HIS A 709 22.70 29.95 6.32
C HIS A 709 21.51 30.74 5.71
N VAL A 710 20.48 30.92 6.56
CA VAL A 710 19.69 32.16 6.83
C VAL A 710 18.59 32.64 5.86
N ASN A 711 17.40 32.70 6.47
CA ASN A 711 16.17 33.45 6.20
C ASN A 711 16.25 34.72 5.35
N THR A 712 15.27 34.85 4.45
CA THR A 712 14.51 36.09 4.26
C THR A 712 13.07 35.77 3.86
N TYR A 713 12.12 36.34 4.60
CA TYR A 713 10.70 36.38 4.30
C TYR A 713 10.43 37.13 3.00
N SER A 714 9.59 36.56 2.14
CA SER A 714 8.83 37.35 1.16
C SER A 714 7.56 36.60 0.74
N ASN A 715 6.43 37.19 1.12
CA ASN A 715 5.09 36.88 0.66
C ASN A 715 5.02 36.89 -0.87
N ILE A 716 4.63 35.77 -1.48
CA ILE A 716 4.06 35.74 -2.83
C ILE A 716 2.85 34.81 -2.83
N THR A 717 1.68 35.45 -2.81
CA THR A 717 0.39 34.93 -3.23
C THR A 717 0.48 34.30 -4.62
N ASN A 718 0.17 33.01 -4.74
CA ASN A 718 -0.14 32.36 -6.01
C ASN A 718 -1.53 31.74 -5.94
N GLN A 719 -2.46 32.38 -6.65
CA GLN A 719 -3.76 31.83 -7.02
C GLN A 719 -3.55 30.66 -8.01
N PRO A 720 -4.34 29.58 -7.95
CA PRO A 720 -4.43 28.65 -9.06
C PRO A 720 -5.38 29.22 -10.13
N ALA A 721 -4.81 29.45 -11.32
CA ALA A 721 -5.52 29.84 -12.52
C ALA A 721 -6.52 28.77 -12.95
N GLN A 722 -7.72 29.24 -13.25
CA GLN A 722 -8.71 28.58 -14.09
C GLN A 722 -8.16 28.39 -15.50
N ASN A 723 -8.50 27.26 -16.12
CA ASN A 723 -8.68 27.01 -17.56
C ASN A 723 -8.88 25.49 -17.75
N LEU A 724 -9.62 24.96 -18.71
CA LEU A 724 -10.74 25.39 -19.53
C LEU A 724 -11.21 24.08 -20.18
N THR A 725 -12.53 23.89 -20.28
CA THR A 725 -13.23 22.99 -21.20
C THR A 725 -12.62 22.90 -22.60
N LEU A 726 -12.64 21.72 -23.25
CA LEU A 726 -13.36 21.52 -24.53
C LEU A 726 -13.31 20.05 -25.06
N ASN A 727 -14.50 19.58 -25.45
CA ASN A 727 -14.87 18.77 -26.61
C ASN A 727 -14.66 17.24 -26.70
N SER A 728 -15.82 16.60 -26.60
CA SER A 728 -16.34 15.46 -27.37
C SER A 728 -15.87 15.33 -28.83
N MET A 729 -15.65 14.09 -29.26
CA MET A 729 -16.09 13.61 -30.58
C MET A 729 -16.55 12.16 -30.50
N ASP A 730 -17.82 11.95 -30.87
CA ASP A 730 -18.42 10.68 -31.24
C ASP A 730 -17.79 10.12 -32.52
N THR A 731 -17.72 8.80 -32.64
CA THR A 731 -18.26 8.08 -33.81
C THR A 731 -18.33 6.57 -33.56
N PRO A 732 -19.32 5.88 -34.17
CA PRO A 732 -19.72 4.53 -33.81
C PRO A 732 -19.07 3.47 -34.72
N VAL A 733 -18.89 2.24 -34.22
CA VAL A 733 -18.64 1.08 -35.08
C VAL A 733 -19.58 -0.06 -34.71
N ASN A 734 -20.40 -0.37 -35.71
CA ASN A 734 -21.33 -1.45 -35.90
C ASN A 734 -20.54 -2.77 -36.13
N VAL A 735 -20.83 -3.86 -35.41
CA VAL A 735 -20.53 -5.22 -35.89
C VAL A 735 -21.67 -6.17 -35.49
N THR A 736 -22.26 -6.74 -36.53
CA THR A 736 -23.30 -7.76 -36.57
C THR A 736 -22.73 -9.17 -36.44
N ALA A 737 -23.41 -10.00 -35.64
CA ALA A 737 -23.74 -11.43 -35.79
C ALA A 737 -22.65 -12.52 -35.99
N GLN A 738 -22.75 -13.58 -35.17
CA GLN A 738 -22.84 -15.04 -35.49
C GLN A 738 -22.62 -15.80 -34.16
N VAL A 739 -23.63 -16.33 -33.46
CA VAL A 739 -24.47 -17.53 -33.67
C VAL A 739 -23.68 -18.78 -34.08
N THR A 740 -23.32 -19.61 -33.10
CA THR A 740 -23.03 -21.04 -33.28
C THR A 740 -23.46 -21.86 -32.07
N HIS A 741 -24.54 -22.64 -32.29
CA HIS A 741 -24.93 -23.95 -31.74
C HIS A 741 -24.32 -24.48 -30.42
N LEU A 742 -25.18 -24.59 -29.40
CA LEU A 742 -25.16 -25.61 -28.35
C LEU A 742 -25.78 -26.93 -28.86
N PRO A 743 -25.28 -28.12 -28.46
CA PRO A 743 -26.06 -29.34 -28.49
C PRO A 743 -26.79 -29.59 -27.15
N GLN A 744 -28.07 -29.92 -27.27
CA GLN A 744 -28.96 -30.43 -26.23
C GLN A 744 -28.53 -31.83 -25.76
N GLN A 745 -28.59 -32.09 -24.44
CA GLN A 745 -28.87 -33.44 -23.92
C GLN A 745 -29.81 -33.36 -22.69
N THR A 746 -31.07 -33.67 -22.98
CA THR A 746 -32.00 -34.59 -22.29
C THR A 746 -31.97 -34.74 -20.76
N GLU A 747 -33.13 -34.39 -20.20
CA GLU A 747 -33.71 -34.79 -18.91
C GLU A 747 -33.69 -36.31 -18.67
N PHE A 748 -33.47 -36.71 -17.41
CA PHE A 748 -34.09 -37.90 -16.83
C PHE A 748 -34.48 -37.61 -15.38
N MET A 749 -35.79 -37.66 -15.13
CA MET A 749 -36.40 -37.74 -13.81
C MET A 749 -36.07 -39.09 -13.15
N ASN A 750 -35.88 -39.09 -11.82
CA ASN A 750 -36.60 -39.99 -10.91
C ASN A 750 -36.27 -39.68 -9.43
N ALA A 751 -37.32 -39.42 -8.67
CA ALA A 751 -37.47 -39.68 -7.24
C ALA A 751 -38.82 -40.43 -7.09
N PRO A 752 -39.27 -40.91 -5.91
CA PRO A 752 -38.61 -41.09 -4.61
C PRO A 752 -38.87 -42.51 -4.03
N SER A 753 -38.34 -42.82 -2.84
CA SER A 753 -38.98 -43.78 -1.92
C SER A 753 -38.58 -43.51 -0.48
N ALA A 754 -39.61 -43.26 0.34
CA ALA A 754 -39.58 -43.21 1.79
C ALA A 754 -39.50 -44.63 2.39
N THR A 755 -39.08 -44.76 3.65
CA THR A 755 -39.92 -45.28 4.75
C THR A 755 -39.16 -45.41 6.08
N ASN A 756 -39.83 -44.91 7.13
CA ASN A 756 -40.02 -45.47 8.48
C ASN A 756 -38.81 -45.64 9.41
N GLY A 757 -38.82 -44.89 10.53
CA GLY A 757 -39.75 -45.13 11.63
C GLY A 757 -39.11 -45.47 12.99
N ASN A 758 -39.51 -44.69 14.02
CA ASN A 758 -39.67 -45.04 15.45
C ASN A 758 -38.42 -45.49 16.25
N SER A 759 -38.25 -45.20 17.54
CA SER A 759 -39.10 -44.64 18.61
C SER A 759 -38.22 -44.40 19.84
N ASP A 760 -38.58 -43.37 20.61
CA ASP A 760 -38.62 -43.24 22.08
C ASP A 760 -37.81 -44.22 22.96
N ALA A 761 -37.00 -43.67 23.87
CA ALA A 761 -37.36 -43.52 25.30
C ALA A 761 -36.12 -43.48 26.22
N VAL A 762 -36.00 -42.37 26.95
CA VAL A 762 -35.82 -42.26 28.42
C VAL A 762 -35.13 -43.43 29.14
N ASP A 763 -33.98 -43.17 29.78
CA ASP A 763 -33.86 -43.36 31.23
C ASP A 763 -32.64 -42.67 31.85
N SER A 764 -32.95 -41.96 32.92
CA SER A 764 -32.10 -41.31 33.90
C SER A 764 -31.39 -42.31 34.82
N VAL A 765 -30.10 -42.12 35.09
CA VAL A 765 -29.46 -42.62 36.32
C VAL A 765 -28.42 -41.60 36.80
N THR A 766 -28.75 -40.97 37.92
CA THR A 766 -27.84 -40.31 38.88
C THR A 766 -26.88 -41.32 39.49
N PHE A 767 -25.62 -40.97 39.79
CA PHE A 767 -24.93 -41.44 41.00
C PHE A 767 -23.57 -40.71 41.24
N LEU A 768 -23.52 -40.04 42.42
CA LEU A 768 -22.43 -39.79 43.36
C LEU A 768 -21.13 -39.04 43.01
N ASP A 769 -21.01 -37.89 43.68
CA ASP A 769 -19.85 -37.40 44.43
C ASP A 769 -18.82 -38.46 44.87
N PHE A 770 -17.54 -38.15 44.66
CA PHE A 770 -16.50 -38.41 45.65
C PHE A 770 -15.47 -37.27 45.68
N SER A 771 -15.20 -36.87 46.91
CA SER A 771 -14.37 -35.79 47.40
C SER A 771 -12.87 -36.13 47.48
N GLN A 772 -12.09 -35.08 47.76
CA GLN A 772 -10.75 -35.02 48.43
C GLN A 772 -9.52 -35.23 47.53
N ASN A 773 -8.46 -34.41 47.61
CA ASN A 773 -7.95 -33.52 48.67
C ASN A 773 -7.39 -32.21 48.10
#